data_AF-A0A923KXI9-F1
#
_entry.id   AF-A0A923KXI9-F1
#
_cell.length_a   1.000
_cell.length_b   1.000
_cell.length_c   1.000
_cell.angle_alpha   90.00
_cell.angle_beta   90.00
_cell.angle_gamma   90.00
#
_symmetry.space_group_name_H-M   'P 1'
#
loop_
_entity.id
_entity.type
_entity.pdbx_description
1 polymer ?
#
loop_
_entity_poly.entity_id
_entity_poly.type
_entity_poly.pdbx_seq_one_letter_code
_entity_poly.pdbx_strand_id
1 'polypeptide(L)'
;MTAFMEMFLTFAALAALSFFVGARTSLPSGAAPLAVLCATMLWYSLAGCLDLLFPAGLLWFAAALAAAAALVLRRREIRWKELLGPGMVFFLIASLLVIGLFALRRPIFMEWDEFTFWGIAPKVVKSTGRLYTFEPGSMVGVTYVPGLVMLDHAFQFLGTAFVPWKVFAAYDILFFAIFAAALSMFRRRGWRMAVPMAVVLTLLPYLLTVYHRGIYVQPIYMSAYADIPMGLLFGAGLAVYFAAEKKTPAVLLTAALAVTAESIAKDMGFALCMVAAALICFDLLFVEKGGAVFAKLRGVWAKLCWCALTVLLPLGAFFGWALHLQAALGVSRFDLGGSEEMGMVQMVVTGIAELASPQKSEKFAQIADGMYKAFFTTKLTMLGSGFAVVLVILALLALAYLCGSRAQKARTAWFAALSMLGFAAFYIFNIFTYAYIFKGQEALGLSNYNRYIYPYYIGWLLAALVLLGRSLADGRAERAGGRALAWQGALFALPYALMAAVLLPLRGVWAAQDGASYRLQPLLLAAGLGLTALLLALSAAPLRAVSFVPLLLAALSFLCCARVFALVQPQLSVVDYPDGYFAGRNEQIAQVEGIKARLGENERVFYICQGDDGRRWFMSYYDFYPEVLLDYSLGGAGISPESRLNTVSIPRFFTREQAQRFLAADVTLTPEVWCEYLQASGCTAVYLEQVDESFQQAYGALFEGGAQSGGLYRIQGEGQGMRFAPIPEEVSAR
;
A
#
# COMPACT_ATOMS: atom_id res chain seq x y z
N MET A 1 12.25 12.19 20.91
CA MET A 1 13.14 13.14 20.22
C MET A 1 14.11 12.42 19.30
N THR A 2 14.70 11.29 19.71
CA THR A 2 15.65 10.48 18.93
C THR A 2 15.09 10.00 17.58
N ALA A 3 13.94 9.31 17.58
CA ALA A 3 13.31 8.81 16.36
C ALA A 3 12.95 9.90 15.33
N PHE A 4 12.62 11.12 15.80
CA PHE A 4 12.38 12.27 14.94
C PHE A 4 13.67 12.73 14.24
N MET A 5 14.79 12.82 14.98
CA MET A 5 16.08 13.21 14.41
C MET A 5 16.57 12.18 13.39
N GLU A 6 16.42 10.89 13.69
CA GLU A 6 16.74 9.80 12.75
C GLU A 6 15.94 9.93 11.45
N MET A 7 14.62 10.11 11.56
CA MET A 7 13.73 10.28 10.40
C MET A 7 14.08 11.54 9.60
N PHE A 8 14.35 12.65 10.28
CA PHE A 8 14.74 13.91 9.65
C PHE A 8 16.08 13.79 8.91
N LEU A 9 17.07 13.12 9.48
CA LEU A 9 18.37 12.89 8.83
C LEU A 9 18.24 12.01 7.59
N THR A 10 17.46 10.92 7.66
CA THR A 10 17.17 10.09 6.48
C THR A 10 16.43 10.90 5.41
N PHE A 11 15.46 11.71 5.79
CA PHE A 11 14.75 12.58 4.86
C PHE A 11 15.66 13.65 4.24
N ALA A 12 16.59 14.23 5.01
CA ALA A 12 17.57 15.18 4.49
C ALA A 12 18.53 14.51 3.49
N ALA A 13 18.94 13.27 3.75
CA ALA A 13 19.72 12.45 2.82
C ALA A 13 18.95 12.18 1.52
N LEU A 14 17.67 11.79 1.62
CA LEU A 14 16.77 11.62 0.48
C LEU A 14 16.61 12.92 -0.32
N ALA A 15 16.43 14.06 0.35
CA ALA A 15 16.33 15.37 -0.29
C ALA A 15 17.62 15.74 -1.03
N ALA A 16 18.79 15.49 -0.43
CA ALA A 16 20.09 15.73 -1.06
C ALA A 16 20.27 14.89 -2.33
N LEU A 17 19.95 13.60 -2.28
CA LEU A 17 19.94 12.73 -3.46
C LEU A 17 18.96 13.24 -4.53
N SER A 18 17.75 13.64 -4.12
CA SER A 18 16.71 14.13 -5.04
C SER A 18 17.13 15.43 -5.74
N PHE A 19 17.71 16.37 -5.00
CA PHE A 19 18.25 17.61 -5.57
C PHE A 19 19.43 17.32 -6.49
N PHE A 20 20.31 16.39 -6.14
CA PHE A 20 21.43 16.01 -6.98
C PHE A 20 20.97 15.38 -8.30
N VAL A 21 20.03 14.43 -8.25
CA VAL A 21 19.41 13.84 -9.44
C VAL A 21 18.74 14.91 -10.30
N GLY A 22 17.94 15.79 -9.70
CA GLY A 22 17.28 16.88 -10.43
C GLY A 22 18.26 17.91 -11.02
N ALA A 23 19.40 18.16 -10.37
CA ALA A 23 20.41 19.12 -10.84
C ALA A 23 21.29 18.55 -11.95
N ARG A 24 21.56 17.24 -11.92
CA ARG A 24 22.52 16.58 -12.82
C ARG A 24 21.89 15.84 -13.98
N THR A 25 20.60 15.54 -13.91
CA THR A 25 19.87 14.86 -14.98
C THR A 25 18.89 15.82 -15.66
N SER A 26 18.27 15.35 -16.73
CA SER A 26 17.16 16.06 -17.39
C SER A 26 15.79 15.70 -16.81
N LEU A 27 15.76 15.05 -15.64
CA LEU A 27 14.52 14.68 -14.96
C LEU A 27 13.85 15.94 -14.38
N PRO A 28 12.53 16.12 -14.57
CA PRO A 28 11.79 17.17 -13.88
C PRO A 28 11.98 17.07 -12.36
N SER A 29 12.20 18.21 -11.69
CA SER A 29 12.56 18.21 -10.26
C SER A 29 11.52 17.51 -9.38
N GLY A 30 10.23 17.68 -9.67
CA GLY A 30 9.16 16.98 -8.93
C GLY A 30 9.19 15.45 -9.06
N ALA A 31 9.79 14.89 -10.12
CA ALA A 31 9.92 13.45 -10.32
C ALA A 31 11.20 12.86 -9.71
N ALA A 32 12.17 13.69 -9.31
CA ALA A 32 13.43 13.22 -8.73
C ALA A 32 13.27 12.46 -7.40
N PRO A 33 12.41 12.89 -6.45
CA PRO A 33 12.17 12.11 -5.24
C PRO A 33 11.66 10.70 -5.51
N LEU A 34 10.73 10.55 -6.45
CA LEU A 34 10.22 9.24 -6.86
C LEU A 34 11.32 8.36 -7.45
N ALA A 35 12.19 8.92 -8.30
CA ALA A 35 13.32 8.19 -8.85
C ALA A 35 14.24 7.64 -7.75
N VAL A 36 14.56 8.46 -6.75
CA VAL A 36 15.41 8.05 -5.62
C VAL A 36 14.72 7.00 -4.76
N LEU A 37 13.43 7.15 -4.46
CA LEU A 37 12.69 6.17 -3.66
C LEU A 37 12.52 4.83 -4.37
N CYS A 38 12.17 4.80 -5.65
CA CYS A 38 12.11 3.55 -6.42
C CYS A 38 13.49 2.88 -6.51
N ALA A 39 14.56 3.66 -6.74
CA ALA A 39 15.92 3.13 -6.70
C ALA A 39 16.29 2.59 -5.31
N THR A 40 15.83 3.25 -4.24
CA THR A 40 16.04 2.82 -2.84
C THR A 40 15.35 1.49 -2.57
N MET A 41 14.09 1.33 -2.97
CA MET A 41 13.37 0.05 -2.86
C MET A 41 14.13 -1.09 -3.54
N LEU A 42 14.59 -0.87 -4.79
CA LEU A 42 15.29 -1.88 -5.57
C LEU A 42 16.68 -2.20 -5.00
N TRP A 43 17.41 -1.16 -4.55
CA TRP A 43 18.74 -1.28 -3.94
C TRP A 43 18.70 -2.15 -2.69
N TYR A 44 17.83 -1.80 -1.73
CA TYR A 44 17.72 -2.56 -0.49
C TYR A 44 17.09 -3.94 -0.69
N SER A 45 16.18 -4.12 -1.66
CA SER A 45 15.65 -5.46 -1.98
C SER A 45 16.74 -6.37 -2.52
N LEU A 46 17.58 -5.89 -3.44
CA LEU A 46 18.70 -6.68 -3.96
C LEU A 46 19.72 -6.98 -2.86
N ALA A 47 20.09 -5.97 -2.07
CA ALA A 47 21.01 -6.15 -0.95
C ALA A 47 20.47 -7.11 0.11
N GLY A 48 19.16 -7.05 0.38
CA GLY A 48 18.46 -7.93 1.31
C GLY A 48 18.50 -9.39 0.86
N CYS A 49 18.28 -9.67 -0.42
CA CYS A 49 18.43 -11.02 -0.96
C CYS A 49 19.86 -11.58 -0.82
N LEU A 50 20.86 -10.70 -0.76
CA LEU A 50 22.28 -11.06 -0.62
C LEU A 50 22.78 -11.01 0.84
N ASP A 51 21.91 -10.71 1.80
CA ASP A 51 22.25 -10.53 3.23
C ASP A 51 23.28 -9.39 3.47
N LEU A 52 23.18 -8.31 2.68
CA LEU A 52 24.09 -7.16 2.66
C LEU A 52 23.39 -5.85 3.07
N LEU A 53 22.36 -5.90 3.92
CA LEU A 53 21.57 -4.71 4.29
C LEU A 53 22.39 -3.62 4.99
N PHE A 54 23.24 -4.01 5.95
CA PHE A 54 24.09 -3.05 6.67
C PHE A 54 25.06 -2.28 5.75
N PRO A 55 25.92 -2.94 4.94
CA PRO A 55 26.79 -2.23 4.01
C PRO A 55 26.00 -1.45 2.94
N ALA A 56 24.85 -1.98 2.49
CA ALA A 56 23.98 -1.26 1.56
C ALA A 56 23.46 0.07 2.14
N GLY A 57 23.14 0.12 3.43
CA GLY A 57 22.74 1.36 4.08
C GLY A 57 23.89 2.34 4.28
N LEU A 58 25.08 1.86 4.65
CA LEU A 58 26.28 2.71 4.69
C LEU A 58 26.57 3.35 3.33
N LEU A 59 26.48 2.57 2.24
CA LEU A 59 26.68 3.06 0.88
C LEU A 59 25.59 4.06 0.47
N TRP A 60 24.34 3.84 0.86
CA TRP A 60 23.24 4.76 0.58
C TRP A 60 23.44 6.12 1.26
N PHE A 61 23.82 6.14 2.54
CA PHE A 61 24.14 7.38 3.26
C PHE A 61 25.43 8.04 2.76
N ALA A 62 26.45 7.27 2.39
CA ALA A 62 27.65 7.79 1.74
C ALA A 62 27.33 8.47 0.39
N ALA A 63 26.46 7.86 -0.41
CA ALA A 63 25.99 8.47 -1.66
C ALA A 63 25.21 9.76 -1.40
N ALA A 64 24.39 9.83 -0.36
CA ALA A 64 23.68 11.05 0.03
C ALA A 64 24.62 12.17 0.50
N LEU A 65 25.65 11.83 1.29
CA LEU A 65 26.69 12.78 1.70
C LEU A 65 27.50 13.28 0.50
N ALA A 66 27.88 12.41 -0.42
CA ALA A 66 28.56 12.79 -1.66
C ALA A 66 27.69 13.69 -2.54
N ALA A 67 26.39 13.40 -2.63
CA ALA A 67 25.41 14.23 -3.33
C ALA A 67 25.30 15.62 -2.68
N ALA A 68 25.19 15.71 -1.35
CA ALA A 68 25.16 16.97 -0.61
C ALA A 68 26.45 17.78 -0.81
N ALA A 69 27.62 17.15 -0.70
CA ALA A 69 28.91 17.79 -0.95
C ALA A 69 29.00 18.32 -2.39
N ALA A 70 28.59 17.54 -3.38
CA ALA A 70 28.57 17.97 -4.78
C ALA A 70 27.64 19.16 -5.02
N LEU A 71 26.47 19.19 -4.37
CA LEU A 71 25.53 20.32 -4.44
C LEU A 71 26.13 21.60 -3.83
N VAL A 72 26.85 21.49 -2.70
CA VAL A 72 27.49 22.64 -2.03
C VAL A 72 28.68 23.17 -2.83
N LEU A 73 29.54 22.27 -3.32
CA LEU A 73 30.72 22.62 -4.11
C LEU A 73 30.34 23.27 -5.44
N ARG A 74 29.27 22.81 -6.08
CA ARG A 74 28.80 23.32 -7.39
C ARG A 74 27.59 24.25 -7.26
N ARG A 75 27.35 24.85 -6.09
CA ARG A 75 26.14 25.65 -5.81
C ARG A 75 25.90 26.80 -6.80
N ARG A 76 26.96 27.35 -7.41
CA ARG A 76 26.91 28.44 -8.39
C ARG A 76 26.48 27.97 -9.79
N GLU A 77 26.70 26.70 -10.12
CA GLU A 77 26.30 26.09 -11.40
C GLU A 77 24.82 25.65 -11.39
N ILE A 78 24.24 25.50 -10.19
CA ILE A 78 22.91 24.93 -10.00
C ILE A 78 21.83 26.00 -10.14
N ARG A 79 20.86 25.73 -11.01
CA ARG A 79 19.67 26.57 -11.18
C ARG A 79 18.61 26.22 -10.12
N TRP A 80 18.86 26.62 -8.87
CA TRP A 80 17.97 26.36 -7.72
C TRP A 80 16.51 26.77 -7.95
N LYS A 81 16.30 27.86 -8.68
CA LYS A 81 14.98 28.36 -9.08
C LYS A 81 14.19 27.37 -9.94
N GLU A 82 14.85 26.52 -10.72
CA GLU A 82 14.22 25.48 -11.53
C GLU A 82 14.01 24.18 -10.74
N LEU A 83 14.90 23.89 -9.79
CA LEU A 83 14.76 22.74 -8.89
C LEU A 83 13.58 22.90 -7.93
N LEU A 84 13.37 24.11 -7.39
CA LEU A 84 12.25 24.42 -6.51
C LEU A 84 10.96 24.74 -7.30
N GLY A 85 10.55 23.77 -8.14
CA GLY A 85 9.26 23.77 -8.81
C GLY A 85 8.12 23.32 -7.89
N PRO A 86 6.85 23.47 -8.30
CA PRO A 86 5.69 23.14 -7.47
C PRO A 86 5.70 21.73 -6.90
N GLY A 87 6.05 20.72 -7.73
CA GLY A 87 6.13 19.33 -7.28
C GLY A 87 7.21 19.10 -6.19
N MET A 88 8.42 19.63 -6.39
CA MET A 88 9.50 19.49 -5.40
C MET A 88 9.15 20.20 -4.09
N VAL A 89 8.58 21.41 -4.16
CA VAL A 89 8.17 22.15 -2.95
C VAL A 89 7.04 21.42 -2.22
N PHE A 90 6.06 20.89 -2.95
CA PHE A 90 5.00 20.05 -2.36
C PHE A 90 5.60 18.85 -1.63
N PHE A 91 6.51 18.10 -2.28
CA PHE A 91 7.17 16.94 -1.68
C PHE A 91 7.87 17.28 -0.36
N LEU A 92 8.66 18.35 -0.34
CA LEU A 92 9.41 18.77 0.84
C LEU A 92 8.49 19.16 2.00
N ILE A 93 7.46 19.98 1.72
CA ILE A 93 6.53 20.45 2.74
C ILE A 93 5.69 19.30 3.27
N ALA A 94 5.05 18.52 2.40
CA ALA A 94 4.17 17.41 2.80
C ALA A 94 4.93 16.35 3.63
N SER A 95 6.16 16.02 3.22
CA SER A 95 7.00 15.06 3.94
C SER A 95 7.43 15.58 5.31
N LEU A 96 7.85 16.85 5.42
CA LEU A 96 8.21 17.43 6.72
C LEU A 96 6.99 17.53 7.66
N LEU A 97 5.81 17.84 7.12
CA LEU A 97 4.57 17.86 7.89
C LEU A 97 4.23 16.48 8.45
N VAL A 98 4.29 15.41 7.64
CA VAL A 98 3.97 14.05 8.12
C VAL A 98 5.00 13.55 9.14
N ILE A 99 6.29 13.83 8.92
CA ILE A 99 7.35 13.49 9.89
C ILE A 99 7.10 14.19 11.22
N GLY A 100 6.79 15.49 11.20
CA GLY A 100 6.48 16.25 12.41
C GLY A 100 5.21 15.74 13.12
N LEU A 101 4.16 15.48 12.35
CA LEU A 101 2.88 14.98 12.85
C LEU A 101 3.04 13.61 13.52
N PHE A 102 3.72 12.65 12.88
CA PHE A 102 3.90 11.31 13.44
C PHE A 102 4.93 11.26 14.56
N ALA A 103 5.94 12.13 14.56
CA ALA A 103 6.81 12.27 15.70
C ALA A 103 6.08 12.77 16.96
N LEU A 104 5.05 13.61 16.78
CA LEU A 104 4.19 14.11 17.85
C LEU A 104 3.16 13.06 18.29
N ARG A 105 2.40 12.51 17.33
CA ARG A 105 1.27 11.62 17.58
C ARG A 105 1.66 10.17 17.86
N ARG A 106 2.80 9.72 17.35
CA ARG A 106 3.37 8.37 17.50
C ARG A 106 2.35 7.24 17.29
N PRO A 107 1.65 7.21 16.13
CA PRO A 107 0.69 6.16 15.86
C PRO A 107 1.35 4.76 15.88
N ILE A 108 0.58 3.78 16.31
CA ILE A 108 0.96 2.37 16.40
C ILE A 108 0.04 1.51 15.53
N PHE A 109 0.47 0.28 15.26
CA PHE A 109 -0.32 -0.67 14.47
C PHE A 109 -1.61 -1.07 15.19
N MET A 110 -2.66 -1.24 14.39
CA MET A 110 -4.01 -1.59 14.84
C MET A 110 -4.66 -2.64 13.94
N GLU A 111 -4.29 -2.69 12.67
CA GLU A 111 -4.98 -3.49 11.66
C GLU A 111 -4.38 -4.90 11.55
N TRP A 112 -5.23 -5.87 11.18
CA TRP A 112 -4.87 -7.30 11.17
C TRP A 112 -3.61 -7.58 10.34
N ASP A 113 -3.54 -7.09 9.09
CA ASP A 113 -2.39 -7.43 8.22
C ASP A 113 -1.08 -6.77 8.66
N GLU A 114 -1.12 -5.80 9.57
CA GLU A 114 0.08 -5.19 10.15
C GLU A 114 0.77 -6.19 11.10
N PHE A 115 0.00 -6.96 11.85
CA PHE A 115 0.53 -7.96 12.78
C PHE A 115 0.88 -9.28 12.09
N THR A 116 0.21 -9.62 10.98
CA THR A 116 0.53 -10.86 10.24
C THR A 116 1.75 -10.71 9.34
N PHE A 117 1.95 -9.53 8.73
CA PHE A 117 3.09 -9.27 7.85
C PHE A 117 3.60 -7.81 7.85
N TRP A 118 2.77 -6.82 7.52
CA TRP A 118 3.26 -5.49 7.09
C TRP A 118 3.94 -4.65 8.18
N GLY A 119 3.71 -4.96 9.46
CA GLY A 119 4.38 -4.36 10.62
C GLY A 119 5.44 -5.27 11.25
N ILE A 120 5.20 -6.59 11.28
CA ILE A 120 6.16 -7.56 11.83
C ILE A 120 7.38 -7.79 10.92
N ALA A 121 7.21 -7.85 9.59
CA ALA A 121 8.33 -8.06 8.67
C ALA A 121 9.37 -6.94 8.73
N PRO A 122 9.00 -5.64 8.72
CA PRO A 122 9.98 -4.58 8.94
C PRO A 122 10.59 -4.59 10.35
N LYS A 123 9.84 -5.02 11.38
CA LYS A 123 10.37 -5.21 12.73
C LYS A 123 11.48 -6.28 12.75
N VAL A 124 11.26 -7.42 12.10
CA VAL A 124 12.27 -8.49 11.92
C VAL A 124 13.50 -7.97 11.19
N VAL A 125 13.32 -7.24 10.10
CA VAL A 125 14.44 -6.68 9.35
C VAL A 125 15.26 -5.71 10.20
N LYS A 126 14.59 -4.88 11.01
CA LYS A 126 15.27 -3.94 11.89
C LYS A 126 15.99 -4.63 13.05
N SER A 127 15.37 -5.62 13.69
CA SER A 127 15.95 -6.30 14.85
C SER A 127 17.11 -7.21 14.48
N THR A 128 17.03 -7.88 13.33
CA THR A 128 18.02 -8.89 12.93
C THR A 128 19.08 -8.34 11.97
N GLY A 129 18.78 -7.24 11.27
CA GLY A 129 19.62 -6.75 10.18
C GLY A 129 19.58 -7.62 8.91
N ARG A 130 18.66 -8.59 8.83
CA ARG A 130 18.52 -9.56 7.74
C ARG A 130 17.13 -9.50 7.14
N LEU A 131 16.98 -9.97 5.91
CA LEU A 131 15.66 -10.05 5.28
C LEU A 131 14.77 -11.07 6.02
N TYR A 132 13.47 -10.77 6.19
CA TYR A 132 12.50 -11.61 6.91
C TYR A 132 12.37 -13.04 6.36
N THR A 133 12.80 -13.31 5.13
CA THR A 133 12.87 -14.67 4.57
C THR A 133 13.94 -15.54 5.22
N PHE A 134 15.01 -14.93 5.76
CA PHE A 134 16.03 -15.66 6.51
C PHE A 134 15.61 -15.91 7.96
N GLU A 135 14.73 -15.06 8.50
CA GLU A 135 14.22 -15.13 9.87
C GLU A 135 12.68 -15.12 9.87
N PRO A 136 12.03 -16.14 9.28
CA PRO A 136 10.59 -16.10 9.00
C PRO A 136 9.70 -16.15 10.24
N GLY A 137 10.22 -16.67 11.36
CA GLY A 137 9.47 -16.83 12.60
C GLY A 137 8.08 -17.43 12.38
N SER A 138 7.08 -16.84 13.05
CA SER A 138 5.65 -17.19 12.93
C SER A 138 4.87 -16.26 12.00
N MET A 139 5.55 -15.49 11.14
CA MET A 139 4.90 -14.57 10.21
C MET A 139 4.07 -15.30 9.15
N VAL A 140 2.95 -14.70 8.77
CA VAL A 140 2.17 -15.13 7.60
C VAL A 140 2.64 -14.33 6.40
N GLY A 141 2.58 -14.90 5.19
CA GLY A 141 2.95 -14.15 3.98
C GLY A 141 4.46 -13.91 3.80
N VAL A 142 5.30 -14.75 4.41
CA VAL A 142 6.78 -14.71 4.25
C VAL A 142 7.24 -14.73 2.77
N THR A 143 6.38 -15.20 1.86
CA THR A 143 6.64 -15.24 0.42
C THR A 143 6.40 -13.90 -0.30
N TYR A 144 5.75 -12.92 0.35
CA TYR A 144 5.51 -11.61 -0.24
C TYR A 144 6.80 -10.91 -0.61
N VAL A 145 6.75 -10.15 -1.71
CA VAL A 145 7.86 -9.35 -2.21
C VAL A 145 8.29 -8.23 -1.24
N PRO A 146 9.58 -7.87 -1.20
CA PRO A 146 10.13 -7.10 -0.09
C PRO A 146 10.08 -5.57 -0.27
N GLY A 147 9.62 -5.04 -1.41
CA GLY A 147 9.87 -3.65 -1.80
C GLY A 147 9.39 -2.60 -0.80
N LEU A 148 8.19 -2.76 -0.22
CA LEU A 148 7.68 -1.82 0.78
C LEU A 148 8.36 -1.99 2.14
N VAL A 149 8.71 -3.22 2.54
CA VAL A 149 9.49 -3.50 3.76
C VAL A 149 10.90 -2.88 3.64
N MET A 150 11.49 -2.93 2.45
CA MET A 150 12.81 -2.36 2.17
C MET A 150 12.80 -0.83 2.06
N LEU A 151 11.67 -0.24 1.62
CA LEU A 151 11.46 1.20 1.73
C LEU A 151 11.49 1.63 3.20
N ASP A 152 10.73 0.96 4.07
CA ASP A 152 10.76 1.25 5.51
C ASP A 152 12.16 1.05 6.10
N HIS A 153 12.85 -0.05 5.74
CA HIS A 153 14.20 -0.31 6.24
C HIS A 153 15.15 0.88 6.00
N ALA A 154 15.05 1.58 4.87
CA ALA A 154 15.86 2.77 4.63
C ALA A 154 15.61 3.89 5.68
N PHE A 155 14.36 4.05 6.12
CA PHE A 155 13.97 5.01 7.18
C PHE A 155 14.20 4.49 8.60
N GLN A 156 14.25 3.17 8.79
CA GLN A 156 14.63 2.53 10.05
C GLN A 156 16.14 2.32 10.21
N PHE A 157 16.95 2.53 9.16
CA PHE A 157 18.39 2.22 9.18
C PHE A 157 19.10 2.91 10.36
N LEU A 158 18.83 4.20 10.57
CA LEU A 158 19.30 4.95 11.73
C LEU A 158 18.46 4.64 12.98
N GLY A 159 19.13 4.53 14.12
CA GLY A 159 18.54 4.15 15.42
C GLY A 159 18.84 2.69 15.77
N THR A 160 18.58 2.29 17.01
CA THR A 160 18.79 0.89 17.46
C THR A 160 17.49 0.11 17.57
N ALA A 161 16.38 0.77 17.89
CA ALA A 161 15.07 0.13 18.04
C ALA A 161 14.18 0.30 16.79
N PHE A 162 13.24 -0.62 16.62
CA PHE A 162 12.15 -0.49 15.65
C PHE A 162 11.12 0.53 16.11
N VAL A 163 10.63 1.37 15.19
CA VAL A 163 9.66 2.44 15.49
C VAL A 163 8.47 2.34 14.53
N PRO A 164 7.26 1.98 14.99
CA PRO A 164 6.10 1.73 14.12
C PRO A 164 5.72 2.91 13.22
N TRP A 165 5.64 4.12 13.76
CA TRP A 165 5.19 5.28 12.99
C TRP A 165 6.11 5.67 11.83
N LYS A 166 7.39 5.23 11.85
CA LYS A 166 8.30 5.44 10.72
C LYS A 166 7.86 4.65 9.48
N VAL A 167 7.20 3.51 9.66
CA VAL A 167 6.61 2.72 8.55
C VAL A 167 5.57 3.54 7.80
N PHE A 168 4.60 4.10 8.54
CA PHE A 168 3.56 4.96 7.97
C PHE A 168 4.19 6.17 7.28
N ALA A 169 5.14 6.84 7.93
CA ALA A 169 5.80 8.00 7.36
C ALA A 169 6.57 7.66 6.07
N ALA A 170 7.25 6.52 6.01
CA ALA A 170 7.97 6.07 4.82
C ALA A 170 7.03 5.87 3.63
N TYR A 171 5.85 5.27 3.86
CA TYR A 171 4.84 5.05 2.82
C TYR A 171 4.23 6.37 2.36
N ASP A 172 3.91 7.26 3.29
CA ASP A 172 3.37 8.59 2.99
C ASP A 172 4.37 9.46 2.19
N ILE A 173 5.66 9.38 2.52
CA ILE A 173 6.73 10.04 1.75
C ILE A 173 6.80 9.50 0.32
N LEU A 174 6.60 8.20 0.12
CA LEU A 174 6.45 7.63 -1.22
C LEU A 174 5.21 8.17 -1.93
N PHE A 175 4.06 8.28 -1.25
CA PHE A 175 2.85 8.85 -1.85
C PHE A 175 3.08 10.28 -2.31
N PHE A 176 3.70 11.10 -1.46
CA PHE A 176 4.02 12.49 -1.79
C PHE A 176 5.04 12.60 -2.94
N ALA A 177 5.98 11.67 -3.05
CA ALA A 177 6.90 11.62 -4.19
C ALA A 177 6.17 11.29 -5.50
N ILE A 178 5.20 10.37 -5.47
CA ILE A 178 4.36 10.02 -6.62
C ILE A 178 3.50 11.22 -7.03
N PHE A 179 2.88 11.91 -6.07
CA PHE A 179 2.11 13.12 -6.34
C PHE A 179 3.00 14.27 -6.85
N ALA A 180 4.21 14.42 -6.32
CA ALA A 180 5.17 15.39 -6.81
C ALA A 180 5.62 15.11 -8.26
N ALA A 181 5.76 13.82 -8.62
CA ALA A 181 6.04 13.40 -9.98
C ALA A 181 4.86 13.74 -10.91
N ALA A 182 3.63 13.50 -10.46
CA ALA A 182 2.42 13.91 -11.18
C ALA A 182 2.38 15.44 -11.39
N LEU A 183 2.72 16.24 -10.37
CA LEU A 183 2.75 17.71 -10.44
C LEU A 183 3.88 18.28 -11.31
N SER A 184 4.82 17.45 -11.76
CA SER A 184 6.01 17.89 -12.49
C SER A 184 5.71 18.52 -13.86
N MET A 185 4.51 18.32 -14.42
CA MET A 185 4.10 19.01 -15.65
C MET A 185 3.91 20.51 -15.45
N PHE A 186 3.61 20.95 -14.22
CA PHE A 186 3.44 22.35 -13.89
C PHE A 186 4.79 22.99 -13.62
N ARG A 187 5.29 23.75 -14.60
CA ARG A 187 6.53 24.53 -14.44
C ARG A 187 6.38 25.60 -13.36
N ARG A 188 7.49 26.30 -13.06
CA ARG A 188 7.61 27.30 -11.98
C ARG A 188 6.51 28.37 -11.88
N ARG A 189 5.82 28.72 -12.97
CA ARG A 189 4.71 29.71 -12.95
C ARG A 189 3.32 29.07 -12.82
N GLY A 190 3.23 27.75 -12.81
CA GLY A 190 1.99 26.96 -12.81
C GLY A 190 1.35 26.73 -11.44
N TRP A 191 1.72 27.49 -10.40
CA TRP A 191 1.21 27.32 -9.03
C TRP A 191 -0.32 27.32 -8.95
N ARG A 192 -0.97 28.16 -9.76
CA ARG A 192 -2.44 28.26 -9.82
C ARG A 192 -3.12 26.95 -10.23
N MET A 193 -2.42 26.06 -10.93
CA MET A 193 -2.91 24.73 -11.29
C MET A 193 -2.32 23.64 -10.39
N ALA A 194 -1.05 23.81 -9.98
CA ALA A 194 -0.36 22.82 -9.17
C ALA A 194 -0.95 22.67 -7.76
N VAL A 195 -1.32 23.79 -7.11
CA VAL A 195 -1.90 23.76 -5.75
C VAL A 195 -3.23 22.98 -5.71
N PRO A 196 -4.26 23.30 -6.52
CA PRO A 196 -5.50 22.52 -6.49
C PRO A 196 -5.29 21.07 -6.95
N MET A 197 -4.38 20.80 -7.90
CA MET A 197 -4.04 19.42 -8.26
C MET A 197 -3.41 18.67 -7.08
N ALA A 198 -2.52 19.30 -6.32
CA ALA A 198 -1.89 18.68 -5.14
C ALA A 198 -2.93 18.29 -4.08
N VAL A 199 -3.96 19.12 -3.90
CA VAL A 199 -5.08 18.80 -3.02
C VAL A 199 -5.84 17.58 -3.52
N VAL A 200 -6.22 17.54 -4.80
CA VAL A 200 -6.93 16.38 -5.39
C VAL A 200 -6.10 15.10 -5.24
N LEU A 201 -4.80 15.17 -5.53
CA LEU A 201 -3.88 14.02 -5.41
C LEU A 201 -3.79 13.52 -3.96
N THR A 202 -3.69 14.42 -2.99
CA THR A 202 -3.64 14.06 -1.55
C THR A 202 -4.98 13.51 -1.03
N LEU A 203 -6.10 13.81 -1.69
CA LEU A 203 -7.40 13.24 -1.33
C LEU A 203 -7.71 11.94 -2.08
N LEU A 204 -6.92 11.59 -3.10
CA LEU A 204 -7.17 10.44 -3.96
C LEU A 204 -7.31 9.12 -3.18
N PRO A 205 -6.44 8.80 -2.20
CA PRO A 205 -6.61 7.58 -1.40
C PRO A 205 -7.96 7.56 -0.68
N TYR A 206 -8.35 8.64 0.00
CA TYR A 206 -9.65 8.75 0.68
C TYR A 206 -10.82 8.55 -0.28
N LEU A 207 -10.79 9.18 -1.46
CA LEU A 207 -11.87 9.11 -2.44
C LEU A 207 -12.14 7.68 -2.92
N LEU A 208 -11.10 6.85 -2.98
CA LEU A 208 -11.17 5.50 -3.53
C LEU A 208 -11.30 4.40 -2.49
N THR A 209 -10.89 4.61 -1.24
CA THR A 209 -10.91 3.54 -0.22
C THR A 209 -11.99 3.71 0.85
N VAL A 210 -12.62 4.88 0.95
CA VAL A 210 -13.70 5.13 1.91
C VAL A 210 -15.05 5.14 1.19
N TYR A 211 -16.04 4.42 1.71
CA TYR A 211 -17.35 4.30 1.04
C TYR A 211 -18.56 4.49 1.96
N HIS A 212 -18.36 4.37 3.26
CA HIS A 212 -19.36 4.73 4.28
C HIS A 212 -18.93 5.98 5.05
N ARG A 213 -19.88 6.61 5.73
CA ARG A 213 -19.57 7.68 6.67
C ARG A 213 -18.80 7.06 7.83
N GLY A 214 -17.60 7.57 8.08
CA GLY A 214 -16.79 7.13 9.20
C GLY A 214 -17.43 7.59 10.51
N ILE A 215 -17.77 6.62 11.36
CA ILE A 215 -17.98 6.84 12.80
C ILE A 215 -16.72 6.45 13.61
N TYR A 216 -15.77 5.79 12.95
CA TYR A 216 -14.46 5.40 13.45
C TYR A 216 -13.35 6.11 12.67
N VAL A 217 -12.16 6.16 13.29
CA VAL A 217 -10.94 6.71 12.67
C VAL A 217 -10.66 6.01 11.34
N GLN A 218 -10.31 6.79 10.33
CA GLN A 218 -9.98 6.33 8.98
C GLN A 218 -8.45 6.37 8.78
N PRO A 219 -7.75 5.22 8.87
CA PRO A 219 -6.29 5.14 8.94
C PRO A 219 -5.61 5.24 7.56
N ILE A 220 -6.16 6.02 6.61
CA ILE A 220 -5.72 6.03 5.20
C ILE A 220 -4.24 6.37 5.02
N TYR A 221 -3.74 7.34 5.79
CA TYR A 221 -2.31 7.74 5.86
C TYR A 221 -1.61 7.15 7.09
N MET A 222 -2.28 6.26 7.82
CA MET A 222 -1.84 5.71 9.09
C MET A 222 -2.02 4.19 9.08
N SER A 223 -1.68 3.58 7.94
CA SER A 223 -1.82 2.15 7.68
C SER A 223 -0.60 1.64 6.92
N ALA A 224 -0.14 0.44 7.30
CA ALA A 224 0.93 -0.26 6.59
C ALA A 224 0.39 -1.21 5.50
N TYR A 225 -0.91 -1.15 5.16
CA TYR A 225 -1.46 -2.00 4.11
C TYR A 225 -0.88 -1.64 2.75
N ALA A 226 -0.45 -2.66 2.00
CA ALA A 226 0.18 -2.47 0.70
C ALA A 226 -0.79 -2.06 -0.43
N ASP A 227 -2.10 -2.11 -0.22
CA ASP A 227 -3.10 -1.92 -1.26
C ASP A 227 -3.06 -0.49 -1.87
N ILE A 228 -2.94 0.53 -1.01
CA ILE A 228 -2.81 1.94 -1.44
C ILE A 228 -1.43 2.23 -2.06
N PRO A 229 -0.29 1.88 -1.42
CA PRO A 229 1.03 2.05 -2.03
C PRO A 229 1.15 1.40 -3.41
N MET A 230 0.69 0.15 -3.56
CA MET A 230 0.68 -0.56 -4.84
C MET A 230 -0.17 0.18 -5.88
N GLY A 231 -1.40 0.58 -5.53
CA GLY A 231 -2.22 1.36 -6.46
C GLY A 231 -1.58 2.67 -6.93
N LEU A 232 -0.89 3.37 -6.03
CA LEU A 232 -0.17 4.60 -6.37
C LEU A 232 1.08 4.32 -7.23
N LEU A 233 1.82 3.25 -6.93
CA LEU A 233 3.01 2.83 -7.70
C LEU A 233 2.64 2.34 -9.11
N PHE A 234 1.50 1.65 -9.29
CA PHE A 234 0.92 1.37 -10.62
C PHE A 234 0.78 2.64 -11.46
N GLY A 235 0.26 3.72 -10.86
CA GLY A 235 0.15 5.02 -11.51
C GLY A 235 1.46 5.82 -11.58
N ALA A 236 2.50 5.47 -10.81
CA ALA A 236 3.71 6.27 -10.69
C ALA A 236 4.56 6.28 -11.97
N GLY A 237 4.78 5.12 -12.59
CA GLY A 237 5.49 5.02 -13.88
C GLY A 237 4.74 5.77 -14.99
N LEU A 238 3.41 5.64 -15.02
CA LEU A 238 2.53 6.37 -15.93
C LEU A 238 2.59 7.88 -15.68
N ALA A 239 2.60 8.30 -14.42
CA ALA A 239 2.66 9.71 -14.03
C ALA A 239 3.97 10.36 -14.51
N VAL A 240 5.12 9.74 -14.23
CA VAL A 240 6.44 10.22 -14.70
C VAL A 240 6.46 10.32 -16.21
N TYR A 241 6.01 9.26 -16.89
CA TYR A 241 6.03 9.20 -18.34
C TYR A 241 5.11 10.27 -18.94
N PHE A 242 3.84 10.35 -18.56
CA PHE A 242 2.86 11.24 -19.20
C PHE A 242 2.93 12.70 -18.75
N ALA A 243 3.44 12.99 -17.54
CA ALA A 243 3.68 14.36 -17.10
C ALA A 243 4.85 15.01 -17.87
N ALA A 244 5.83 14.23 -18.29
CA ALA A 244 7.00 14.73 -18.99
C ALA A 244 6.68 15.19 -20.43
N GLU A 245 7.07 16.42 -20.75
CA GLU A 245 6.98 16.98 -22.10
C GLU A 245 7.93 16.27 -23.08
N LYS A 246 9.15 15.97 -22.65
CA LYS A 246 10.17 15.26 -23.44
C LYS A 246 10.50 13.94 -22.77
N LYS A 247 10.54 12.85 -23.55
CA LYS A 247 10.90 11.50 -23.07
C LYS A 247 12.42 11.33 -23.05
N THR A 248 13.09 12.06 -22.15
CA THR A 248 14.54 11.97 -21.99
C THR A 248 14.94 10.62 -21.38
N PRO A 249 16.22 10.20 -21.51
CA PRO A 249 16.71 8.98 -20.85
C PRO A 249 16.43 8.93 -19.35
N ALA A 250 16.52 10.07 -18.65
CA ALA A 250 16.25 10.15 -17.21
C ALA A 250 14.77 9.89 -16.89
N VAL A 251 13.85 10.42 -17.70
CA VAL A 251 12.39 10.18 -17.57
C VAL A 251 12.08 8.70 -17.85
N LEU A 252 12.63 8.13 -18.92
CA LEU A 252 12.37 6.74 -19.30
C LEU A 252 12.95 5.75 -18.29
N LEU A 253 14.16 6.01 -17.77
CA LEU A 253 14.73 5.22 -16.69
C LEU A 253 13.90 5.33 -15.41
N THR A 254 13.46 6.54 -15.03
CA THR A 254 12.63 6.72 -13.83
C THR A 254 11.29 6.00 -13.97
N ALA A 255 10.67 6.04 -15.16
CA ALA A 255 9.44 5.29 -15.42
C ALA A 255 9.69 3.78 -15.31
N ALA A 256 10.77 3.25 -15.88
CA ALA A 256 11.13 1.83 -15.75
C ALA A 256 11.43 1.42 -14.30
N LEU A 257 12.11 2.26 -13.52
CA LEU A 257 12.35 2.02 -12.09
C LEU A 257 11.04 2.01 -11.30
N ALA A 258 10.10 2.92 -11.58
CA ALA A 258 8.80 2.96 -10.93
C ALA A 258 7.95 1.72 -11.26
N VAL A 259 7.93 1.30 -12.53
CA VAL A 259 7.28 0.04 -12.96
C VAL A 259 7.91 -1.17 -12.28
N THR A 260 9.23 -1.19 -12.09
CA THR A 260 9.92 -2.29 -11.40
C THR A 260 9.64 -2.27 -9.90
N ALA A 261 9.61 -1.10 -9.27
CA ALA A 261 9.25 -0.93 -7.87
C ALA A 261 7.82 -1.42 -7.59
N GLU A 262 6.89 -1.19 -8.50
CA GLU A 262 5.53 -1.73 -8.43
C GLU A 262 5.50 -3.27 -8.38
N SER A 263 6.33 -3.95 -9.20
CA SER A 263 6.38 -5.42 -9.21
C SER A 263 6.88 -6.07 -7.91
N ILE A 264 7.55 -5.28 -7.05
CA ILE A 264 8.07 -5.73 -5.76
C ILE A 264 7.33 -5.11 -4.58
N ALA A 265 6.24 -4.36 -4.81
CA ALA A 265 5.45 -3.78 -3.73
C ALA A 265 4.51 -4.79 -3.08
N LYS A 266 3.86 -5.64 -3.90
CA LYS A 266 3.01 -6.77 -3.52
C LYS A 266 2.89 -7.71 -4.73
N ASP A 267 2.51 -8.98 -4.55
CA ASP A 267 2.51 -9.96 -5.65
C ASP A 267 1.60 -9.56 -6.84
N MET A 268 0.42 -9.00 -6.56
CA MET A 268 -0.46 -8.47 -7.61
C MET A 268 0.12 -7.28 -8.37
N GLY A 269 1.09 -6.58 -7.79
CA GLY A 269 1.81 -5.49 -8.43
C GLY A 269 2.52 -5.94 -9.71
N PHE A 270 2.88 -7.22 -9.83
CA PHE A 270 3.45 -7.73 -11.08
C PHE A 270 2.45 -7.63 -12.26
N ALA A 271 1.18 -7.97 -12.06
CA ALA A 271 0.16 -7.83 -13.11
C ALA A 271 -0.05 -6.35 -13.48
N LEU A 272 -0.14 -5.47 -12.48
CA LEU A 272 -0.32 -4.03 -12.67
C LEU A 272 0.88 -3.38 -13.38
N CYS A 273 2.10 -3.77 -13.03
CA CYS A 273 3.30 -3.23 -13.68
C CYS A 273 3.39 -3.62 -15.16
N MET A 274 2.92 -4.83 -15.54
CA MET A 274 2.86 -5.24 -16.95
C MET A 274 1.84 -4.42 -17.74
N VAL A 275 0.69 -4.09 -17.14
CA VAL A 275 -0.26 -3.15 -17.75
C VAL A 275 0.39 -1.77 -17.93
N ALA A 276 1.07 -1.25 -16.90
CA ALA A 276 1.75 0.04 -16.99
C ALA A 276 2.86 0.04 -18.06
N ALA A 277 3.67 -1.02 -18.12
CA ALA A 277 4.70 -1.21 -19.13
C ALA A 277 4.10 -1.23 -20.53
N ALA A 278 3.01 -1.98 -20.75
CA ALA A 278 2.33 -2.03 -22.04
C ALA A 278 1.83 -0.65 -22.49
N LEU A 279 1.22 0.13 -21.58
CA LEU A 279 0.75 1.49 -21.86
C LEU A 279 1.90 2.43 -22.24
N ILE A 280 3.02 2.39 -21.50
CA ILE A 280 4.21 3.19 -21.76
C ILE A 280 4.84 2.81 -23.09
N CYS A 281 5.03 1.51 -23.34
CA CYS A 281 5.62 1.00 -24.57
C CYS A 281 4.78 1.35 -25.78
N PHE A 282 3.45 1.22 -25.68
CA PHE A 282 2.55 1.58 -26.76
C PHE A 282 2.62 3.08 -27.11
N ASP A 283 2.52 3.97 -26.11
CA ASP A 283 2.66 5.42 -26.38
C ASP A 283 4.04 5.73 -26.98
N LEU A 284 5.11 5.15 -26.43
CA LEU A 284 6.47 5.42 -26.89
C LEU A 284 6.71 4.99 -28.34
N LEU A 285 6.19 3.83 -28.74
CA LEU A 285 6.38 3.29 -30.09
C LEU A 285 5.47 3.96 -31.12
N PHE A 286 4.18 4.14 -30.79
CA PHE A 286 3.15 4.46 -31.79
C PHE A 286 2.64 5.91 -31.72
N VAL A 287 2.75 6.59 -30.58
CA VAL A 287 2.15 7.92 -30.38
C VAL A 287 3.20 9.02 -30.22
N GLU A 288 4.26 8.76 -29.45
CA GLU A 288 5.35 9.70 -29.19
C GLU A 288 6.16 9.94 -30.46
N LYS A 289 6.13 11.17 -30.96
CA LYS A 289 6.84 11.55 -32.19
C LYS A 289 8.26 12.04 -31.95
N GLY A 290 8.61 12.35 -30.70
CA GLY A 290 9.96 12.74 -30.32
C GLY A 290 10.97 11.61 -30.55
N GLY A 291 12.21 12.01 -30.86
CA GLY A 291 13.33 11.07 -30.91
C GLY A 291 13.70 10.60 -29.51
N ALA A 292 13.85 9.28 -29.33
CA ALA A 292 14.44 8.69 -28.13
C ALA A 292 15.94 8.46 -28.35
N VAL A 293 16.69 8.47 -27.25
CA VAL A 293 18.12 8.13 -27.23
C VAL A 293 18.33 7.04 -26.18
N PHE A 294 19.06 5.99 -26.55
CA PHE A 294 19.47 4.92 -25.64
C PHE A 294 20.95 4.65 -25.89
N ALA A 295 21.82 5.04 -24.96
CA ALA A 295 23.27 5.08 -25.18
C ALA A 295 23.63 5.77 -26.51
N LYS A 296 24.12 5.03 -27.51
CA LYS A 296 24.45 5.53 -28.86
C LYS A 296 23.30 5.39 -29.88
N LEU A 297 22.27 4.61 -29.56
CA LEU A 297 21.13 4.36 -30.45
C LEU A 297 20.16 5.54 -30.45
N ARG A 298 19.48 5.74 -31.58
CA ARG A 298 18.50 6.82 -31.79
C ARG A 298 17.24 6.30 -32.50
N GLY A 299 16.16 7.06 -32.40
CA GLY A 299 14.92 6.77 -33.14
C GLY A 299 14.23 5.49 -32.65
N VAL A 300 13.74 4.66 -33.57
CA VAL A 300 12.94 3.46 -33.25
C VAL A 300 13.74 2.43 -32.44
N TRP A 301 15.01 2.20 -32.77
CA TRP A 301 15.86 1.26 -32.02
C TRP A 301 16.05 1.68 -30.56
N ALA A 302 16.25 2.97 -30.31
CA ALA A 302 16.30 3.47 -28.93
C ALA A 302 14.98 3.25 -28.19
N LYS A 303 13.84 3.47 -28.85
CA LYS A 303 12.52 3.22 -28.27
C LYS A 303 12.33 1.74 -27.94
N LEU A 304 12.71 0.83 -28.84
CA LEU A 304 12.65 -0.61 -28.61
C LEU A 304 13.53 -1.03 -27.41
N CYS A 305 14.74 -0.48 -27.27
CA CYS A 305 15.57 -0.74 -26.09
C CYS A 305 14.92 -0.25 -24.79
N TRP A 306 14.28 0.92 -24.79
CA TRP A 306 13.54 1.41 -23.63
C TRP A 306 12.31 0.55 -23.31
N CYS A 307 11.58 0.10 -24.33
CA CYS A 307 10.48 -0.84 -24.16
C CYS A 307 10.96 -2.17 -23.57
N ALA A 308 12.05 -2.72 -24.11
CA ALA A 308 12.67 -3.93 -23.59
C ALA A 308 13.10 -3.74 -22.13
N LEU A 309 13.76 -2.62 -21.79
CA LEU A 309 14.17 -2.34 -20.42
C LEU A 309 12.97 -2.23 -19.46
N THR A 310 11.90 -1.55 -19.89
CA THR A 310 10.67 -1.35 -19.09
C THR A 310 9.95 -2.67 -18.78
N VAL A 311 10.12 -3.69 -19.63
CA VAL A 311 9.53 -5.03 -19.45
C VAL A 311 10.49 -5.98 -18.74
N LEU A 312 11.78 -5.98 -19.12
CA LEU A 312 12.77 -6.92 -18.61
C LEU A 312 13.19 -6.64 -17.16
N LEU A 313 13.17 -5.37 -16.70
CA LEU A 313 13.51 -5.07 -15.30
C LEU A 313 12.49 -5.67 -14.30
N PRO A 314 11.17 -5.46 -14.46
CA PRO A 314 10.18 -6.14 -13.61
C PRO A 314 10.24 -7.67 -13.71
N LEU A 315 10.48 -8.23 -14.90
CA LEU A 315 10.68 -9.68 -15.05
C LEU A 315 11.90 -10.15 -14.27
N GLY A 316 13.02 -9.45 -14.37
CA GLY A 316 14.22 -9.74 -13.60
C GLY A 316 13.98 -9.68 -12.09
N ALA A 317 13.21 -8.70 -11.61
CA ALA A 317 12.82 -8.61 -10.20
C ALA A 317 11.90 -9.78 -9.79
N PHE A 318 10.94 -10.14 -10.64
CA PHE A 318 10.01 -11.24 -10.39
C PHE A 318 10.72 -12.59 -10.26
N PHE A 319 11.58 -12.92 -11.24
CA PHE A 319 12.35 -14.17 -11.24
C PHE A 319 13.48 -14.14 -10.21
N GLY A 320 14.11 -12.99 -9.99
CA GLY A 320 15.11 -12.82 -8.94
C GLY A 320 14.52 -13.11 -7.55
N TRP A 321 13.31 -12.64 -7.27
CA TRP A 321 12.60 -13.00 -6.04
C TRP A 321 12.24 -14.48 -5.99
N ALA A 322 11.82 -15.09 -7.10
CA ALA A 322 11.54 -16.53 -7.14
C ALA A 322 12.79 -17.37 -6.82
N LEU A 323 13.95 -17.00 -7.36
CA LEU A 323 15.23 -17.64 -7.04
C LEU A 323 15.59 -17.46 -5.56
N HIS A 324 15.36 -16.27 -5.01
CA HIS A 324 15.57 -15.98 -3.60
C HIS A 324 14.67 -16.84 -2.69
N LEU A 325 13.38 -16.95 -2.99
CA LEU A 325 12.45 -17.79 -2.21
C LEU A 325 12.87 -19.27 -2.25
N GLN A 326 13.30 -19.76 -3.41
CA GLN A 326 13.81 -21.12 -3.52
C GLN A 326 15.09 -21.31 -2.68
N ALA A 327 16.00 -20.34 -2.68
CA ALA A 327 17.26 -20.43 -1.96
C ALA A 327 17.08 -20.27 -0.44
N ALA A 328 16.26 -19.31 0.00
CA ALA A 328 16.11 -18.96 1.42
C ALA A 328 15.08 -19.85 2.14
N LEU A 329 14.02 -20.27 1.45
CA LEU A 329 12.89 -20.99 2.07
C LEU A 329 12.64 -22.38 1.46
N GLY A 330 13.27 -22.73 0.33
CA GLY A 330 12.97 -23.96 -0.38
C GLY A 330 11.57 -24.00 -1.00
N VAL A 331 10.95 -22.83 -1.22
CA VAL A 331 9.57 -22.70 -1.73
C VAL A 331 9.58 -22.17 -3.17
N SER A 332 8.79 -22.82 -4.03
CA SER A 332 8.52 -22.34 -5.39
C SER A 332 7.54 -21.18 -5.37
N ARG A 333 7.91 -20.06 -6.00
CA ARG A 333 7.00 -18.92 -6.20
C ARG A 333 5.82 -19.28 -7.13
N PHE A 334 5.97 -20.29 -7.98
CA PHE A 334 4.96 -20.63 -8.99
C PHE A 334 3.82 -21.48 -8.43
N ASP A 335 4.00 -22.02 -7.22
CA ASP A 335 3.01 -22.82 -6.51
C ASP A 335 2.16 -21.84 -5.69
N LEU A 336 0.98 -21.48 -6.20
CA LEU A 336 0.14 -20.48 -5.53
C LEU A 336 -0.50 -21.02 -4.23
N GLY A 337 -0.54 -22.35 -4.05
CA GLY A 337 -1.47 -22.96 -3.12
C GLY A 337 -2.91 -22.52 -3.42
N GLY A 338 -3.87 -22.89 -2.57
CA GLY A 338 -5.28 -22.52 -2.75
C GLY A 338 -6.21 -23.73 -2.65
N SER A 339 -7.49 -23.54 -2.95
CA SER A 339 -8.46 -24.65 -2.86
C SER A 339 -8.17 -25.77 -3.85
N GLU A 340 -7.55 -25.45 -4.99
CA GLU A 340 -7.27 -26.39 -6.07
C GLU A 340 -5.78 -26.73 -6.23
N GLU A 341 -4.91 -26.22 -5.33
CA GLU A 341 -3.45 -26.43 -5.35
C GLU A 341 -2.80 -26.20 -6.74
N MET A 342 -3.31 -25.23 -7.51
CA MET A 342 -2.84 -24.96 -8.87
C MET A 342 -1.63 -24.01 -8.91
N GLY A 343 -0.76 -24.20 -9.91
CA GLY A 343 0.28 -23.24 -10.23
C GLY A 343 -0.23 -21.98 -10.97
N MET A 344 0.52 -20.87 -10.97
CA MET A 344 0.13 -19.61 -11.61
C MET A 344 -0.30 -19.75 -13.09
N VAL A 345 0.50 -20.48 -13.87
CA VAL A 345 0.24 -20.67 -15.31
C VAL A 345 -1.01 -21.53 -15.50
N GLN A 346 -1.15 -22.59 -14.70
CA GLN A 346 -2.30 -23.48 -14.74
C GLN A 346 -3.59 -22.73 -14.42
N MET A 347 -3.61 -21.89 -13.37
CA MET A 347 -4.75 -21.05 -13.04
C MET A 347 -5.20 -20.17 -14.23
N VAL A 348 -4.26 -19.54 -14.94
CA VAL A 348 -4.58 -18.69 -16.09
C VAL A 348 -5.11 -19.52 -17.26
N VAL A 349 -4.47 -20.65 -17.58
CA VAL A 349 -4.91 -21.53 -18.67
C VAL A 349 -6.31 -22.10 -18.40
N THR A 350 -6.53 -22.64 -17.20
CA THR A 350 -7.83 -23.16 -16.75
C THR A 350 -8.89 -22.07 -16.76
N GLY A 351 -8.58 -20.88 -16.22
CA GLY A 351 -9.49 -19.74 -16.21
C GLY A 351 -9.91 -19.28 -17.60
N ILE A 352 -8.97 -19.22 -18.55
CA ILE A 352 -9.28 -18.87 -19.95
C ILE A 352 -10.15 -19.95 -20.61
N ALA A 353 -9.81 -21.23 -20.43
CA ALA A 353 -10.58 -22.34 -20.97
C ALA A 353 -12.02 -22.33 -20.42
N GLU A 354 -12.17 -22.07 -19.11
CA GLU A 354 -13.47 -22.00 -18.45
C GLU A 354 -14.28 -20.77 -18.87
N LEU A 355 -13.63 -19.61 -19.04
CA LEU A 355 -14.28 -18.41 -19.55
C LEU A 355 -14.87 -18.63 -20.96
N ALA A 356 -14.15 -19.34 -21.83
CA ALA A 356 -14.57 -19.70 -23.17
C ALA A 356 -15.57 -20.87 -23.23
N SER A 357 -15.67 -21.68 -22.17
CA SER A 357 -16.56 -22.84 -22.11
C SER A 357 -18.04 -22.42 -22.07
N PRO A 358 -18.93 -23.07 -22.86
CA PRO A 358 -20.38 -22.93 -22.71
C PRO A 358 -20.91 -23.53 -21.39
N GLN A 359 -20.21 -24.53 -20.84
CA GLN A 359 -20.53 -25.20 -19.59
C GLN A 359 -19.47 -24.82 -18.54
N LYS A 360 -19.71 -23.71 -17.85
CA LYS A 360 -18.84 -23.22 -16.75
C LYS A 360 -19.12 -24.04 -15.49
N SER A 361 -18.12 -24.23 -14.63
CA SER A 361 -18.37 -24.79 -13.30
C SER A 361 -19.31 -23.87 -12.52
N GLU A 362 -20.06 -24.46 -11.60
CA GLU A 362 -21.02 -23.72 -10.78
C GLU A 362 -20.31 -22.63 -9.95
N LYS A 363 -19.17 -22.96 -9.32
CA LYS A 363 -18.36 -22.02 -8.54
C LYS A 363 -17.90 -20.84 -9.40
N PHE A 364 -17.35 -21.09 -10.58
CA PHE A 364 -16.89 -20.02 -11.48
C PHE A 364 -18.05 -19.13 -11.94
N ALA A 365 -19.18 -19.73 -12.33
CA ALA A 365 -20.36 -18.99 -12.77
C ALA A 365 -20.91 -18.08 -11.65
N GLN A 366 -21.01 -18.60 -10.43
CA GLN A 366 -21.46 -17.83 -9.26
C GLN A 366 -20.52 -16.67 -8.95
N ILE A 367 -19.20 -16.89 -8.97
CA ILE A 367 -18.20 -15.83 -8.72
C ILE A 367 -18.23 -14.77 -9.81
N ALA A 368 -18.28 -15.17 -11.08
CA ALA A 368 -18.33 -14.24 -12.20
C ALA A 368 -19.60 -13.37 -12.16
N ASP A 369 -20.77 -13.96 -11.87
CA ASP A 369 -22.03 -13.24 -11.70
C ASP A 369 -22.01 -12.33 -10.46
N GLY A 370 -21.50 -12.84 -9.33
CA GLY A 370 -21.34 -12.09 -8.10
C GLY A 370 -20.47 -10.85 -8.29
N MET A 371 -19.29 -11.00 -8.93
CA MET A 371 -18.41 -9.88 -9.23
C MET A 371 -19.08 -8.90 -10.18
N TYR A 372 -19.75 -9.38 -11.23
CA TYR A 372 -20.50 -8.54 -12.17
C TYR A 372 -21.55 -7.70 -11.45
N LYS A 373 -22.37 -8.30 -10.59
CA LYS A 373 -23.34 -7.59 -9.76
C LYS A 373 -22.65 -6.57 -8.86
N ALA A 374 -21.60 -6.99 -8.14
CA ALA A 374 -20.85 -6.13 -7.23
C ALA A 374 -20.25 -4.89 -7.93
N PHE A 375 -19.79 -5.02 -9.18
CA PHE A 375 -19.28 -3.91 -9.96
C PHE A 375 -20.31 -2.78 -10.14
N PHE A 376 -21.60 -3.11 -10.29
CA PHE A 376 -22.67 -2.12 -10.46
C PHE A 376 -23.30 -1.69 -9.13
N THR A 377 -23.48 -2.61 -8.18
CA THR A 377 -24.33 -2.40 -7.00
C THR A 377 -23.56 -2.14 -5.71
N THR A 378 -22.38 -2.74 -5.53
CA THR A 378 -21.61 -2.59 -4.28
C THR A 378 -21.02 -1.20 -4.21
N LYS A 379 -21.26 -0.50 -3.11
CA LYS A 379 -20.65 0.81 -2.87
C LYS A 379 -19.21 0.60 -2.41
N LEU A 380 -18.25 0.88 -3.30
CA LEU A 380 -16.83 0.61 -3.06
C LEU A 380 -16.05 1.84 -2.64
N THR A 381 -16.48 3.02 -3.08
CA THR A 381 -15.69 4.26 -2.94
C THR A 381 -16.57 5.45 -2.56
N MET A 382 -15.97 6.61 -2.31
CA MET A 382 -16.71 7.86 -2.12
C MET A 382 -17.41 8.26 -3.42
N LEU A 383 -16.95 7.74 -4.55
CA LEU A 383 -17.50 7.93 -5.89
C LEU A 383 -18.60 6.90 -6.23
N GLY A 384 -18.93 5.96 -5.33
CA GLY A 384 -19.98 4.97 -5.53
C GLY A 384 -19.45 3.58 -5.88
N SER A 385 -20.15 2.89 -6.79
CA SER A 385 -19.79 1.54 -7.24
C SER A 385 -18.61 1.54 -8.21
N GLY A 386 -18.10 0.34 -8.54
CA GLY A 386 -17.02 0.19 -9.51
C GLY A 386 -17.35 0.84 -10.86
N PHE A 387 -18.59 0.68 -11.33
CA PHE A 387 -19.08 1.34 -12.53
C PHE A 387 -18.99 2.88 -12.45
N ALA A 388 -19.40 3.47 -11.32
CA ALA A 388 -19.32 4.91 -11.13
C ALA A 388 -17.87 5.43 -11.13
N VAL A 389 -16.94 4.68 -10.53
CA VAL A 389 -15.50 4.99 -10.56
C VAL A 389 -14.98 4.99 -12.00
N VAL A 390 -15.30 3.96 -12.79
CA VAL A 390 -14.91 3.87 -14.20
C VAL A 390 -15.45 5.06 -14.98
N LEU A 391 -16.72 5.43 -14.80
CA LEU A 391 -17.29 6.60 -15.46
C LEU A 391 -16.57 7.91 -15.11
N VAL A 392 -16.21 8.12 -13.85
CA VAL A 392 -15.45 9.30 -13.43
C VAL A 392 -14.07 9.34 -14.09
N ILE A 393 -13.36 8.20 -14.15
CA ILE A 393 -12.05 8.12 -14.80
C ILE A 393 -12.17 8.41 -16.31
N LEU A 394 -13.14 7.79 -16.98
CA LEU A 394 -13.39 8.03 -18.40
C LEU A 394 -13.81 9.48 -18.68
N ALA A 395 -14.57 10.11 -17.78
CA ALA A 395 -14.93 11.52 -17.88
C ALA A 395 -13.70 12.44 -17.76
N LEU A 396 -12.77 12.15 -16.85
CA LEU A 396 -11.50 12.89 -16.73
C LEU A 396 -10.62 12.71 -17.98
N LEU A 397 -10.58 11.50 -18.56
CA LEU A 397 -9.87 11.24 -19.81
C LEU A 397 -10.54 11.93 -21.00
N ALA A 398 -11.87 11.93 -21.09
CA ALA A 398 -12.59 12.71 -22.09
C ALA A 398 -12.26 14.21 -21.96
N LEU A 399 -12.17 14.71 -20.74
CA LEU A 399 -11.78 16.09 -20.47
C LEU A 399 -10.35 16.40 -20.91
N ALA A 400 -9.42 15.49 -20.59
CA ALA A 400 -8.03 15.57 -21.03
C ALA A 400 -7.93 15.57 -22.56
N TYR A 401 -8.74 14.76 -23.24
CA TYR A 401 -8.83 14.72 -24.69
C TYR A 401 -9.33 16.06 -25.25
N LEU A 402 -10.43 16.59 -24.72
CA LEU A 402 -11.03 17.85 -25.20
C LEU A 402 -10.09 19.05 -25.03
N CYS A 403 -9.35 19.10 -23.92
CA CYS A 403 -8.40 20.17 -23.62
C CYS A 403 -7.05 20.01 -24.32
N GLY A 404 -6.74 18.82 -24.84
CA GLY A 404 -5.42 18.46 -25.35
C GLY A 404 -5.07 19.01 -26.74
N SER A 405 -3.76 19.12 -27.01
CA SER A 405 -3.24 19.30 -28.36
C SER A 405 -3.54 18.09 -29.27
N ARG A 406 -3.33 18.18 -30.59
CA ARG A 406 -3.59 17.06 -31.52
C ARG A 406 -2.84 15.78 -31.12
N ALA A 407 -1.60 15.92 -30.66
CA ALA A 407 -0.81 14.79 -30.16
C ALA A 407 -1.37 14.27 -28.83
N GLN A 408 -1.70 15.17 -27.90
CA GLN A 408 -2.26 14.80 -26.61
C GLN A 408 -3.64 14.16 -26.71
N LYS A 409 -4.44 14.54 -27.71
CA LYS A 409 -5.71 13.89 -28.07
C LYS A 409 -5.51 12.43 -28.45
N ALA A 410 -4.61 12.16 -29.41
CA ALA A 410 -4.31 10.81 -29.83
C ALA A 410 -3.79 9.95 -28.66
N ARG A 411 -2.87 10.50 -27.86
CA ARG A 411 -2.36 9.87 -26.64
C ARG A 411 -3.46 9.53 -25.64
N THR A 412 -4.34 10.50 -25.34
CA THR A 412 -5.41 10.30 -24.36
C THR A 412 -6.43 9.28 -24.84
N ALA A 413 -6.76 9.29 -26.14
CA ALA A 413 -7.68 8.31 -26.73
C ALA A 413 -7.11 6.88 -26.68
N TRP A 414 -5.85 6.69 -27.09
CA TRP A 414 -5.18 5.39 -27.01
C TRP A 414 -5.00 4.93 -25.57
N PHE A 415 -4.61 5.83 -24.67
CA PHE A 415 -4.52 5.53 -23.25
C PHE A 415 -5.88 5.06 -22.72
N ALA A 416 -6.97 5.78 -23.00
CA ALA A 416 -8.30 5.40 -22.54
C ALA A 416 -8.72 4.00 -23.03
N ALA A 417 -8.50 3.70 -24.32
CA ALA A 417 -8.83 2.41 -24.89
C ALA A 417 -7.99 1.26 -24.27
N LEU A 418 -6.68 1.43 -24.19
CA LEU A 418 -5.77 0.40 -23.70
C LEU A 418 -5.84 0.22 -22.18
N SER A 419 -6.05 1.29 -21.42
CA SER A 419 -6.28 1.19 -19.98
C SER A 419 -7.62 0.55 -19.67
N MET A 420 -8.67 0.78 -20.46
CA MET A 420 -9.94 0.04 -20.31
C MET A 420 -9.76 -1.46 -20.61
N LEU A 421 -8.98 -1.81 -21.64
CA LEU A 421 -8.63 -3.21 -21.93
C LEU A 421 -7.81 -3.83 -20.79
N GLY A 422 -6.83 -3.09 -20.27
CA GLY A 422 -6.04 -3.50 -19.10
C GLY A 422 -6.91 -3.72 -17.85
N PHE A 423 -7.91 -2.85 -17.64
CA PHE A 423 -8.87 -3.00 -16.55
C PHE A 423 -9.70 -4.28 -16.73
N ALA A 424 -10.22 -4.53 -17.94
CA ALA A 424 -10.98 -5.75 -18.22
C ALA A 424 -10.12 -7.01 -17.99
N ALA A 425 -8.87 -7.01 -18.43
CA ALA A 425 -7.94 -8.13 -18.18
C ALA A 425 -7.66 -8.32 -16.68
N PHE A 426 -7.41 -7.25 -15.94
CA PHE A 426 -7.20 -7.30 -14.49
C PHE A 426 -8.46 -7.76 -13.73
N TYR A 427 -9.64 -7.32 -14.16
CA TYR A 427 -10.92 -7.73 -13.60
C TYR A 427 -11.18 -9.23 -13.81
N ILE A 428 -10.92 -9.74 -15.02
CA ILE A 428 -11.00 -11.18 -15.32
C ILE A 428 -9.98 -11.97 -14.51
N PHE A 429 -8.75 -11.47 -14.38
CA PHE A 429 -7.73 -12.10 -13.55
C PHE A 429 -8.19 -12.25 -12.09
N ASN A 430 -8.87 -11.23 -11.54
CA ASN A 430 -9.47 -11.34 -10.21
C ASN A 430 -10.52 -12.46 -10.13
N ILE A 431 -11.39 -12.63 -11.14
CA ILE A 431 -12.33 -13.78 -11.18
C ILE A 431 -11.56 -15.10 -11.03
N PHE A 432 -10.42 -15.26 -11.70
CA PHE A 432 -9.62 -16.48 -11.59
C PHE A 432 -9.06 -16.68 -10.18
N THR A 433 -8.58 -15.61 -9.53
CA THR A 433 -8.11 -15.71 -8.14
C THR A 433 -9.23 -16.12 -7.17
N TYR A 434 -10.45 -15.61 -7.35
CA TYR A 434 -11.62 -16.07 -6.58
C TYR A 434 -12.02 -17.50 -6.90
N ALA A 435 -11.99 -17.90 -8.17
CA ALA A 435 -12.38 -19.24 -8.57
C ALA A 435 -11.42 -20.32 -8.05
N TYR A 436 -10.10 -20.07 -8.07
CA TYR A 436 -9.11 -21.14 -7.89
C TYR A 436 -8.19 -20.96 -6.67
N ILE A 437 -8.02 -19.74 -6.15
CA ILE A 437 -7.14 -19.48 -5.00
C ILE A 437 -7.95 -19.35 -3.70
N PHE A 438 -8.98 -18.51 -3.67
CA PHE A 438 -9.80 -18.29 -2.46
C PHE A 438 -10.60 -19.54 -2.08
N LYS A 439 -10.73 -19.77 -0.76
CA LYS A 439 -11.33 -20.99 -0.19
C LYS A 439 -12.79 -20.78 0.20
N GLY A 440 -13.62 -21.79 -0.08
CA GLY A 440 -14.98 -21.93 0.47
C GLY A 440 -15.85 -20.68 0.37
N GLN A 441 -16.39 -20.24 1.51
CA GLN A 441 -17.30 -19.10 1.62
C GLN A 441 -16.63 -17.75 1.36
N GLU A 442 -15.31 -17.63 1.58
CA GLU A 442 -14.59 -16.37 1.31
C GLU A 442 -14.65 -16.02 -0.18
N ALA A 443 -14.51 -17.04 -1.03
CA ALA A 443 -14.58 -16.92 -2.47
C ALA A 443 -15.98 -16.52 -2.96
N LEU A 444 -17.01 -17.23 -2.50
CA LEU A 444 -18.40 -17.00 -2.91
C LEU A 444 -18.97 -15.68 -2.35
N GLY A 445 -18.55 -15.30 -1.15
CA GLY A 445 -18.92 -14.03 -0.52
C GLY A 445 -18.15 -12.81 -1.05
N LEU A 446 -17.19 -13.00 -1.96
CA LEU A 446 -16.31 -11.95 -2.49
C LEU A 446 -15.60 -11.16 -1.37
N SER A 447 -15.11 -11.88 -0.37
CA SER A 447 -14.45 -11.28 0.78
C SER A 447 -13.27 -10.41 0.33
N ASN A 448 -13.20 -9.19 0.85
CA ASN A 448 -12.16 -8.21 0.49
C ASN A 448 -12.15 -7.77 -0.99
N TYR A 449 -13.23 -7.97 -1.76
CA TYR A 449 -13.33 -7.53 -3.16
C TYR A 449 -12.84 -6.10 -3.41
N ASN A 450 -13.19 -5.20 -2.49
CA ASN A 450 -12.77 -3.82 -2.51
C ASN A 450 -11.23 -3.68 -2.49
N ARG A 451 -10.53 -4.40 -1.62
CA ARG A 451 -9.05 -4.37 -1.49
C ARG A 451 -8.35 -4.81 -2.79
N TYR A 452 -8.93 -5.76 -3.51
CA TYR A 452 -8.35 -6.30 -4.73
C TYR A 452 -8.56 -5.41 -5.97
N ILE A 453 -9.65 -4.64 -6.02
CA ILE A 453 -9.95 -3.76 -7.16
C ILE A 453 -9.41 -2.34 -7.00
N TYR A 454 -9.25 -1.83 -5.77
CA TYR A 454 -8.75 -0.48 -5.50
C TYR A 454 -7.42 -0.14 -6.17
N PRO A 455 -6.40 -1.01 -6.20
CA PRO A 455 -5.10 -0.66 -6.75
C PRO A 455 -5.17 -0.19 -8.21
N TYR A 456 -5.98 -0.88 -9.03
CA TYR A 456 -6.19 -0.49 -10.41
C TYR A 456 -6.87 0.88 -10.51
N TYR A 457 -7.93 1.11 -9.72
CA TYR A 457 -8.64 2.39 -9.72
C TYR A 457 -7.75 3.56 -9.26
N ILE A 458 -6.92 3.36 -8.24
CA ILE A 458 -5.99 4.36 -7.71
C ILE A 458 -5.01 4.80 -8.80
N GLY A 459 -4.28 3.86 -9.41
CA GLY A 459 -3.30 4.20 -10.43
C GLY A 459 -3.93 4.71 -11.73
N TRP A 460 -5.10 4.20 -12.11
CA TRP A 460 -5.81 4.65 -13.30
C TRP A 460 -6.36 6.08 -13.15
N LEU A 461 -6.94 6.40 -11.99
CA LEU A 461 -7.38 7.76 -11.67
C LEU A 461 -6.19 8.73 -11.60
N LEU A 462 -5.08 8.33 -10.97
CA LEU A 462 -3.85 9.12 -10.94
C LEU A 462 -3.34 9.43 -12.36
N ALA A 463 -3.28 8.42 -13.23
CA ALA A 463 -2.85 8.62 -14.61
C ALA A 463 -3.82 9.50 -15.42
N ALA A 464 -5.13 9.38 -15.20
CA ALA A 464 -6.13 10.25 -15.81
C ALA A 464 -5.98 11.72 -15.37
N LEU A 465 -5.72 11.97 -14.08
CA LEU A 465 -5.43 13.31 -13.56
C LEU A 465 -4.14 13.88 -14.14
N VAL A 466 -3.11 13.05 -14.36
CA VAL A 466 -1.87 13.46 -15.03
C VAL A 466 -2.11 13.85 -16.48
N LEU A 467 -2.86 13.05 -17.24
CA LEU A 467 -3.19 13.38 -18.63
C LEU A 467 -4.01 14.66 -18.73
N LEU A 468 -4.96 14.86 -17.80
CA LEU A 468 -5.72 16.11 -17.69
C LEU A 468 -4.80 17.29 -17.38
N GLY A 469 -3.97 17.17 -16.33
CA GLY A 469 -3.01 18.21 -15.94
C GLY A 469 -2.06 18.58 -17.08
N ARG A 470 -1.60 17.60 -17.86
CA ARG A 470 -0.73 17.82 -19.02
C ARG A 470 -1.47 18.57 -20.14
N SER A 471 -2.70 18.19 -20.45
CA SER A 471 -3.54 18.88 -21.43
C SER A 471 -3.82 20.34 -21.03
N LEU A 472 -4.06 20.60 -19.75
CA LEU A 472 -4.27 21.95 -19.22
C LEU A 472 -2.98 22.78 -19.26
N ALA A 473 -1.83 22.18 -18.91
CA ALA A 473 -0.54 22.84 -18.91
C ALA A 473 -0.05 23.28 -20.32
N ASP A 474 -0.52 22.62 -21.39
CA ASP A 474 -0.18 22.98 -22.78
C ASP A 474 -0.87 24.28 -23.27
N GLY A 475 -1.77 24.87 -22.49
CA GLY A 475 -2.27 26.25 -22.68
C GLY A 475 -3.11 26.48 -23.94
N ARG A 476 -3.53 25.45 -24.67
CA ARG A 476 -4.41 25.60 -25.84
C ARG A 476 -5.87 25.87 -25.49
N ALA A 477 -6.34 25.40 -24.34
CA ALA A 477 -7.67 25.76 -23.82
C ALA A 477 -7.77 27.30 -23.60
N GLU A 478 -6.66 27.96 -23.26
CA GLU A 478 -6.59 29.42 -23.13
C GLU A 478 -6.62 30.16 -24.49
N ARG A 479 -6.37 29.46 -25.59
CA ARG A 479 -6.31 30.02 -26.96
C ARG A 479 -7.53 29.70 -27.81
N ALA A 480 -8.48 28.93 -27.30
CA ALA A 480 -9.71 28.58 -28.00
C ALA A 480 -10.70 29.76 -28.01
N GLY A 481 -11.39 30.03 -29.12
CA GLY A 481 -12.36 31.12 -29.22
C GLY A 481 -13.61 30.92 -28.35
N GLY A 482 -14.37 31.99 -28.07
CA GLY A 482 -15.51 31.96 -27.12
C GLY A 482 -16.58 30.89 -27.37
N ARG A 483 -16.84 30.52 -28.65
CA ARG A 483 -17.77 29.42 -29.00
C ARG A 483 -17.23 28.03 -28.63
N ALA A 484 -15.92 27.82 -28.72
CA ALA A 484 -15.28 26.59 -28.27
C ALA A 484 -15.29 26.49 -26.73
N LEU A 485 -15.13 27.63 -26.05
CA LEU A 485 -15.26 27.74 -24.58
C LEU A 485 -16.68 27.44 -24.08
N ALA A 486 -17.74 27.85 -24.79
CA ALA A 486 -19.13 27.52 -24.44
C ALA A 486 -19.46 26.02 -24.65
N TRP A 487 -19.01 25.41 -25.75
CA TRP A 487 -19.15 23.96 -25.97
C TRP A 487 -18.34 23.14 -24.97
N GLN A 488 -17.14 23.61 -24.62
CA GLN A 488 -16.36 23.03 -23.53
C GLN A 488 -17.10 23.23 -22.19
N GLY A 489 -17.68 24.42 -21.93
CA GLY A 489 -18.60 24.77 -20.82
C GLY A 489 -19.71 23.75 -20.58
N ALA A 490 -20.46 23.42 -21.63
CA ALA A 490 -21.55 22.45 -21.57
C ALA A 490 -21.04 21.02 -21.34
N LEU A 491 -19.91 20.64 -21.92
CA LEU A 491 -19.23 19.37 -21.64
C LEU A 491 -18.60 19.34 -20.24
N PHE A 492 -18.24 20.47 -19.63
CA PHE A 492 -17.74 20.60 -18.25
C PHE A 492 -18.85 20.39 -17.22
N ALA A 493 -20.09 20.77 -17.54
CA ALA A 493 -21.24 20.53 -16.68
C ALA A 493 -21.58 19.04 -16.57
N LEU A 494 -21.22 18.19 -17.55
CA LEU A 494 -21.61 16.78 -17.58
C LEU A 494 -20.86 15.90 -16.55
N PRO A 495 -19.53 15.95 -16.38
CA PRO A 495 -18.83 15.27 -15.27
C PRO A 495 -19.25 15.83 -13.91
N TYR A 496 -19.52 17.13 -13.82
CA TYR A 496 -20.03 17.79 -12.62
C TYR A 496 -21.44 17.33 -12.27
N ALA A 497 -22.32 17.23 -13.26
CA ALA A 497 -23.68 16.74 -13.12
C ALA A 497 -23.70 15.24 -12.88
N LEU A 498 -22.79 14.45 -13.45
CA LEU A 498 -22.62 13.03 -13.14
C LEU A 498 -22.08 12.84 -11.72
N MET A 499 -21.06 13.59 -11.32
CA MET A 499 -20.54 13.52 -9.96
C MET A 499 -21.61 14.01 -8.96
N ALA A 500 -22.31 15.12 -9.25
CA ALA A 500 -23.45 15.58 -8.45
C ALA A 500 -24.64 14.61 -8.47
N ALA A 501 -24.94 13.94 -9.59
CA ALA A 501 -26.00 12.93 -9.75
C ALA A 501 -25.61 11.56 -9.18
N VAL A 502 -24.34 11.32 -8.88
CA VAL A 502 -23.85 10.20 -8.07
C VAL A 502 -23.83 10.59 -6.58
N LEU A 503 -23.65 11.88 -6.27
CA LEU A 503 -23.80 12.44 -4.93
C LEU A 503 -25.28 12.61 -4.51
N LEU A 504 -26.22 12.79 -5.45
CA LEU A 504 -27.66 13.05 -5.21
C LEU A 504 -28.49 11.83 -4.73
N PRO A 505 -28.30 10.59 -5.21
CA PRO A 505 -29.08 9.42 -4.79
C PRO A 505 -28.83 9.04 -3.32
N LEU A 506 -27.76 9.60 -2.75
CA LEU A 506 -27.47 9.65 -1.33
C LEU A 506 -28.30 10.73 -0.61
N ARG A 507 -29.52 11.04 -1.07
CA ARG A 507 -30.52 11.86 -0.34
C ARG A 507 -31.58 10.99 0.32
N GLY A 508 -31.99 9.91 -0.35
CA GLY A 508 -33.11 9.06 0.07
C GLY A 508 -32.78 8.18 1.26
N VAL A 509 -31.57 7.63 1.31
CA VAL A 509 -31.07 6.82 2.45
C VAL A 509 -30.74 7.71 3.67
N TRP A 510 -30.65 9.02 3.47
CA TRP A 510 -30.04 9.99 4.39
C TRP A 510 -31.07 10.74 5.24
N ALA A 511 -32.35 10.38 5.13
CA ALA A 511 -33.40 10.94 5.97
C ALA A 511 -33.60 10.17 7.31
N ALA A 512 -32.92 9.03 7.50
CA ALA A 512 -33.25 8.10 8.60
C ALA A 512 -32.35 8.18 9.85
N GLN A 513 -31.16 8.80 9.81
CA GLN A 513 -30.19 8.69 10.93
C GLN A 513 -29.34 9.97 11.16
N ASP A 514 -29.81 10.88 12.02
CA ASP A 514 -29.10 12.05 12.62
C ASP A 514 -29.17 13.43 11.92
N GLY A 515 -30.00 14.33 12.47
CA GLY A 515 -30.36 15.64 11.91
C GLY A 515 -29.39 16.82 12.09
N ALA A 516 -28.23 16.66 12.75
CA ALA A 516 -27.36 17.80 13.08
C ALA A 516 -26.36 18.20 11.98
N SER A 517 -25.92 17.25 11.14
CA SER A 517 -24.89 17.48 10.08
C SER A 517 -25.44 18.06 8.75
N TYR A 518 -26.74 18.37 8.67
CA TYR A 518 -27.47 18.53 7.41
C TYR A 518 -27.60 19.95 6.86
N ARG A 519 -27.12 20.99 7.57
CA ARG A 519 -27.29 22.39 7.11
C ARG A 519 -26.18 22.87 6.17
N LEU A 520 -24.99 22.29 6.21
CA LEU A 520 -23.84 22.69 5.38
C LEU A 520 -23.85 22.05 3.99
N GLN A 521 -24.39 20.83 3.84
CA GLN A 521 -24.41 20.10 2.58
C GLN A 521 -25.30 20.75 1.49
N PRO A 522 -26.52 21.25 1.76
CA PRO A 522 -27.29 22.01 0.77
C PRO A 522 -26.63 23.35 0.42
N LEU A 523 -25.89 23.97 1.33
CA LEU A 523 -25.07 25.16 1.05
C LEU A 523 -23.88 24.83 0.14
N LEU A 524 -23.19 23.70 0.35
CA LEU A 524 -22.10 23.23 -0.51
C LEU A 524 -22.60 22.80 -1.90
N LEU A 525 -23.79 22.19 -1.98
CA LEU A 525 -24.45 21.82 -3.24
C LEU A 525 -24.96 23.04 -3.99
N ALA A 526 -25.57 24.00 -3.30
CA ALA A 526 -25.99 25.28 -3.86
C ALA A 526 -24.78 26.14 -4.26
N ALA A 527 -23.66 26.07 -3.53
CA ALA A 527 -22.41 26.70 -3.91
C ALA A 527 -21.77 26.02 -5.12
N GLY A 528 -21.81 24.69 -5.23
CA GLY A 528 -21.30 23.94 -6.39
C GLY A 528 -22.14 24.16 -7.65
N LEU A 529 -23.47 24.08 -7.55
CA LEU A 529 -24.40 24.43 -8.63
C LEU A 529 -24.34 25.91 -8.97
N GLY A 530 -24.22 26.78 -7.96
CA GLY A 530 -24.06 28.22 -8.11
C GLY A 530 -22.74 28.60 -8.79
N LEU A 531 -21.64 27.91 -8.46
CA LEU A 531 -20.34 28.07 -9.13
C LEU A 531 -20.40 27.53 -10.56
N THR A 532 -21.10 26.43 -10.80
CA THR A 532 -21.32 25.87 -12.15
C THR A 532 -22.16 26.82 -13.00
N ALA A 533 -23.24 27.36 -12.45
CA ALA A 533 -24.09 28.35 -13.09
C ALA A 533 -23.36 29.68 -13.32
N LEU A 534 -22.52 30.10 -12.36
CA LEU A 534 -21.65 31.27 -12.49
C LEU A 534 -20.59 31.05 -13.58
N LEU A 535 -19.96 29.88 -13.65
CA LEU A 535 -19.00 29.54 -14.70
C LEU A 535 -19.67 29.47 -16.09
N LEU A 536 -20.88 28.92 -16.18
CA LEU A 536 -21.70 28.92 -17.39
C LEU A 536 -22.09 30.35 -17.80
N ALA A 537 -22.53 31.18 -16.85
CA ALA A 537 -22.87 32.59 -17.08
C ALA A 537 -21.64 33.44 -17.47
N LEU A 538 -20.50 33.23 -16.82
CA LEU A 538 -19.21 33.85 -17.15
C LEU A 538 -18.69 33.38 -18.52
N SER A 539 -19.00 32.14 -18.93
CA SER A 539 -18.67 31.62 -20.26
C SER A 539 -19.58 32.16 -21.37
N ALA A 540 -20.79 32.60 -21.03
CA ALA A 540 -21.73 33.27 -21.91
C ALA A 540 -21.51 34.80 -21.98
N ALA A 541 -20.87 35.38 -20.97
CA ALA A 541 -20.47 36.78 -20.96
C ALA A 541 -19.22 37.03 -21.83
N PRO A 542 -19.12 38.15 -22.55
CA PRO A 542 -17.93 38.52 -23.33
C PRO A 542 -16.79 39.01 -22.41
N LEU A 543 -16.36 38.18 -21.46
CA LEU A 543 -15.27 38.51 -20.54
C LEU A 543 -13.93 38.09 -21.15
N ARG A 544 -13.33 39.01 -21.91
CA ARG A 544 -11.92 38.96 -22.28
C ARG A 544 -11.03 39.21 -21.03
N ALA A 545 -10.87 38.24 -20.11
CA ALA A 545 -9.80 38.32 -19.10
C ALA A 545 -9.54 37.06 -18.24
N VAL A 546 -10.50 36.16 -18.01
CA VAL A 546 -10.31 35.07 -17.03
C VAL A 546 -10.03 33.74 -17.73
N SER A 547 -8.86 33.16 -17.50
CA SER A 547 -8.55 31.79 -17.92
C SER A 547 -9.43 30.81 -17.12
N PHE A 548 -10.29 30.06 -17.81
CA PHE A 548 -11.17 29.05 -17.18
C PHE A 548 -10.40 27.81 -16.69
N VAL A 549 -9.15 27.63 -17.13
CA VAL A 549 -8.35 26.43 -16.87
C VAL A 549 -7.99 26.25 -15.38
N PRO A 550 -7.48 27.27 -14.65
CA PRO A 550 -7.23 27.15 -13.21
C PRO A 550 -8.50 26.96 -12.38
N LEU A 551 -9.64 27.51 -12.83
CA LEU A 551 -10.92 27.39 -12.13
C LEU A 551 -11.43 25.94 -12.13
N LEU A 552 -11.17 25.18 -13.20
CA LEU A 552 -11.53 23.77 -13.30
C LEU A 552 -10.90 22.92 -12.20
N LEU A 553 -9.58 23.03 -12.02
CA LEU A 553 -8.86 22.27 -10.99
C LEU A 553 -9.23 22.75 -9.59
N ALA A 554 -9.43 24.06 -9.40
CA ALA A 554 -9.87 24.61 -8.13
C ALA A 554 -11.26 24.09 -7.73
N ALA A 555 -12.19 24.02 -8.68
CA ALA A 555 -13.52 23.50 -8.42
C ALA A 555 -13.49 21.98 -8.15
N LEU A 556 -12.74 21.20 -8.95
CA LEU A 556 -12.52 19.77 -8.69
C LEU A 556 -11.95 19.54 -7.29
N SER A 557 -10.93 20.30 -6.91
CA SER A 557 -10.33 20.30 -5.57
C SER A 557 -11.37 20.59 -4.49
N PHE A 558 -12.19 21.63 -4.66
CA PHE A 558 -13.27 21.96 -3.72
C PHE A 558 -14.26 20.81 -3.56
N LEU A 559 -14.69 20.17 -4.67
CA LEU A 559 -15.61 19.03 -4.60
C LEU A 559 -14.99 17.81 -3.92
N CYS A 560 -13.72 17.50 -4.20
CA CYS A 560 -13.00 16.43 -3.52
C CYS A 560 -12.93 16.69 -2.01
N CYS A 561 -12.57 17.92 -1.60
CA CYS A 561 -12.59 18.33 -0.20
C CYS A 561 -13.98 18.15 0.40
N ALA A 562 -15.00 18.76 -0.20
CA ALA A 562 -16.38 18.70 0.29
C ALA A 562 -16.87 17.26 0.44
N ARG A 563 -16.51 16.37 -0.50
CA ARG A 563 -16.86 14.95 -0.43
C ARG A 563 -16.16 14.23 0.71
N VAL A 564 -14.86 14.44 0.89
CA VAL A 564 -14.11 13.84 1.99
C VAL A 564 -14.64 14.34 3.33
N PHE A 565 -14.80 15.65 3.52
CA PHE A 565 -15.35 16.24 4.74
C PHE A 565 -16.80 15.79 5.04
N ALA A 566 -17.59 15.43 4.03
CA ALA A 566 -18.93 14.91 4.23
C ALA A 566 -18.96 13.46 4.78
N LEU A 567 -17.90 12.69 4.57
CA LEU A 567 -17.83 11.28 4.97
C LEU A 567 -16.84 11.02 6.11
N VAL A 568 -15.80 11.84 6.23
CA VAL A 568 -14.73 11.70 7.21
C VAL A 568 -14.57 13.03 7.93
N GLN A 569 -14.83 13.01 9.23
CA GLN A 569 -14.57 14.17 10.07
C GLN A 569 -13.05 14.31 10.27
N PRO A 570 -12.51 15.54 10.37
CA PRO A 570 -11.09 15.74 10.63
C PRO A 570 -10.58 15.04 11.88
N GLN A 571 -11.43 14.92 12.92
CA GLN A 571 -11.18 14.22 14.18
C GLN A 571 -11.23 12.69 14.06
N LEU A 572 -11.45 12.15 12.87
CA LEU A 572 -11.43 10.72 12.57
C LEU A 572 -10.44 10.44 11.42
N SER A 573 -9.37 11.24 11.33
CA SER A 573 -8.41 11.18 10.23
C SER A 573 -6.98 11.22 10.75
N VAL A 574 -6.00 11.15 9.87
CA VAL A 574 -4.58 11.28 10.25
C VAL A 574 -4.26 12.63 10.91
N VAL A 575 -5.03 13.68 10.59
CA VAL A 575 -4.83 15.04 11.11
C VAL A 575 -5.16 15.09 12.60
N ASP A 576 -6.24 14.42 13.00
CA ASP A 576 -6.69 14.35 14.37
C ASP A 576 -7.54 13.10 14.62
N TYR A 577 -7.37 12.50 15.79
CA TYR A 577 -8.12 11.36 16.28
C TYR A 577 -8.19 11.40 17.82
N PRO A 578 -9.23 10.77 18.44
CA PRO A 578 -9.39 10.81 19.88
C PRO A 578 -8.20 10.19 20.61
N ASP A 579 -7.79 10.76 21.75
CA ASP A 579 -6.66 10.25 22.54
C ASP A 579 -6.87 8.79 22.97
N GLY A 580 -8.12 8.39 23.18
CA GLY A 580 -8.51 7.02 23.52
C GLY A 580 -8.42 6.01 22.37
N TYR A 581 -8.14 6.44 21.13
CA TYR A 581 -8.11 5.55 19.96
C TYR A 581 -7.14 4.37 20.12
N PHE A 582 -6.00 4.60 20.78
CA PHE A 582 -4.99 3.58 21.05
C PHE A 582 -5.03 3.05 22.49
N ALA A 583 -6.01 3.41 23.32
CA ALA A 583 -6.00 3.08 24.75
C ALA A 583 -5.88 1.56 25.00
N GLY A 584 -6.79 0.76 24.44
CA GLY A 584 -6.75 -0.70 24.62
C GLY A 584 -5.49 -1.35 24.04
N ARG A 585 -4.96 -0.80 22.94
CA ARG A 585 -3.70 -1.28 22.35
C ARG A 585 -2.51 -0.97 23.26
N ASN A 586 -2.47 0.22 23.85
CA ASN A 586 -1.43 0.64 24.79
C ASN A 586 -1.48 -0.17 26.10
N GLU A 587 -2.68 -0.50 26.60
CA GLU A 587 -2.86 -1.39 27.75
C GLU A 587 -2.26 -2.77 27.46
N GLN A 588 -2.54 -3.34 26.29
CA GLN A 588 -1.93 -4.61 25.87
C GLN A 588 -0.40 -4.53 25.76
N ILE A 589 0.15 -3.46 25.17
CA ILE A 589 1.62 -3.25 25.12
C ILE A 589 2.19 -3.21 26.53
N ALA A 590 1.58 -2.43 27.43
CA ALA A 590 2.05 -2.31 28.81
C ALA A 590 2.02 -3.65 29.56
N GLN A 591 0.98 -4.45 29.35
CA GLN A 591 0.88 -5.81 29.89
C GLN A 591 2.02 -6.70 29.39
N VAL A 592 2.27 -6.71 28.07
CA VAL A 592 3.35 -7.51 27.47
C VAL A 592 4.72 -7.06 27.98
N GLU A 593 4.97 -5.75 28.09
CA GLU A 593 6.23 -5.23 28.65
C GLU A 593 6.43 -5.65 30.12
N GLY A 594 5.37 -5.68 30.93
CA GLY A 594 5.42 -6.22 32.29
C GLY A 594 5.71 -7.73 32.34
N ILE A 595 5.28 -8.49 31.34
CA ILE A 595 5.63 -9.91 31.20
C ILE A 595 7.10 -10.06 30.78
N LYS A 596 7.56 -9.32 29.77
CA LYS A 596 8.96 -9.36 29.31
C LYS A 596 9.96 -9.03 30.40
N ALA A 597 9.63 -8.11 31.31
CA ALA A 597 10.50 -7.75 32.43
C ALA A 597 10.79 -8.92 33.39
N ARG A 598 9.96 -9.98 33.36
CA ARG A 598 10.07 -11.21 34.17
C ARG A 598 10.70 -12.39 33.44
N LEU A 599 11.07 -12.20 32.17
CA LEU A 599 11.65 -13.23 31.30
C LEU A 599 13.05 -12.82 30.84
N GLY A 600 13.92 -13.80 30.61
CA GLY A 600 15.22 -13.59 29.98
C GLY A 600 15.12 -13.23 28.50
N GLU A 601 16.19 -12.67 27.95
CA GLU A 601 16.31 -12.42 26.51
C GLU A 601 16.33 -13.73 25.71
N ASN A 602 15.60 -13.75 24.59
CA ASN A 602 15.43 -14.89 23.71
C ASN A 602 14.81 -16.12 24.38
N GLU A 603 14.21 -15.97 25.57
CA GLU A 603 13.39 -17.03 26.15
C GLU A 603 12.23 -17.35 25.20
N ARG A 604 11.92 -18.64 25.10
CA ARG A 604 10.77 -19.13 24.34
C ARG A 604 9.62 -19.39 25.29
N VAL A 605 8.47 -18.79 25.00
CA VAL A 605 7.26 -18.86 25.82
C VAL A 605 6.13 -19.48 25.03
N PHE A 606 5.49 -20.50 25.58
CA PHE A 606 4.27 -21.04 25.02
C PHE A 606 3.10 -20.14 25.42
N TYR A 607 2.45 -19.53 24.44
CA TYR A 607 1.38 -18.56 24.65
C TYR A 607 0.01 -19.23 24.49
N ILE A 608 -0.96 -18.91 25.36
CA ILE A 608 -2.33 -19.41 25.28
C ILE A 608 -3.31 -18.25 25.44
N CYS A 609 -4.26 -18.15 24.50
CA CYS A 609 -5.38 -17.22 24.56
C CYS A 609 -6.58 -17.87 23.85
N GLN A 610 -7.56 -18.35 24.62
CA GLN A 610 -8.78 -18.97 24.14
C GLN A 610 -9.91 -17.95 23.97
N GLY A 611 -10.81 -18.21 23.03
CA GLY A 611 -12.05 -17.44 22.83
C GLY A 611 -11.91 -16.22 21.93
N ASP A 612 -10.87 -16.18 21.08
CA ASP A 612 -10.62 -15.12 20.10
C ASP A 612 -10.60 -15.66 18.66
N ASP A 613 -10.61 -14.79 17.66
CA ASP A 613 -10.49 -15.15 16.24
C ASP A 613 -9.03 -15.36 15.77
N GLY A 614 -8.09 -15.34 16.72
CA GLY A 614 -6.66 -15.47 16.48
C GLY A 614 -5.94 -14.13 16.33
N ARG A 615 -6.64 -12.99 16.35
CA ARG A 615 -6.02 -11.66 16.27
C ARG A 615 -5.01 -11.43 17.37
N ARG A 616 -5.36 -11.78 18.62
CA ARG A 616 -4.51 -11.56 19.78
C ARG A 616 -3.20 -12.32 19.69
N TRP A 617 -3.19 -13.51 19.08
CA TRP A 617 -1.94 -14.23 18.83
C TRP A 617 -0.95 -13.41 18.01
N PHE A 618 -1.38 -12.84 16.87
CA PHE A 618 -0.50 -12.05 16.02
C PHE A 618 -0.06 -10.76 16.69
N MET A 619 -0.96 -10.11 17.44
CA MET A 619 -0.64 -8.90 18.20
C MET A 619 0.39 -9.17 19.29
N SER A 620 0.19 -10.22 20.09
CA SER A 620 1.11 -10.64 21.15
C SER A 620 2.44 -11.12 20.55
N TYR A 621 2.43 -11.94 19.49
CA TYR A 621 3.65 -12.32 18.78
C TYR A 621 4.45 -11.10 18.33
N TYR A 622 3.78 -10.11 17.74
CA TYR A 622 4.41 -8.86 17.36
C TYR A 622 5.01 -8.12 18.56
N ASP A 623 4.29 -8.03 19.67
CA ASP A 623 4.74 -7.29 20.85
C ASP A 623 5.91 -7.96 21.55
N PHE A 624 5.85 -9.28 21.76
CA PHE A 624 6.91 -10.05 22.43
C PHE A 624 8.22 -10.08 21.63
N TYR A 625 8.13 -10.13 20.30
CA TYR A 625 9.30 -10.12 19.42
C TYR A 625 10.02 -8.75 19.44
N PRO A 626 11.36 -8.67 19.33
CA PRO A 626 12.32 -9.78 19.26
C PRO A 626 12.79 -10.29 20.62
N GLU A 627 12.49 -9.59 21.72
CA GLU A 627 13.11 -9.87 23.01
C GLU A 627 12.74 -11.26 23.56
N VAL A 628 11.54 -11.72 23.25
CA VAL A 628 10.99 -13.02 23.67
C VAL A 628 10.32 -13.69 22.47
N LEU A 629 10.54 -14.99 22.30
CA LEU A 629 9.97 -15.76 21.21
C LEU A 629 8.69 -16.45 21.69
N LEU A 630 7.59 -16.28 20.96
CA LEU A 630 6.36 -16.99 21.26
C LEU A 630 6.17 -18.25 20.42
N ASP A 631 5.77 -19.31 21.10
CA ASP A 631 5.30 -20.56 20.54
C ASP A 631 3.80 -20.75 20.77
N TYR A 632 3.23 -21.62 19.94
CA TYR A 632 1.88 -21.58 19.40
C TYR A 632 0.68 -21.60 20.38
N SER A 633 -0.29 -20.70 20.15
CA SER A 633 -1.71 -20.81 20.54
C SER A 633 -2.55 -21.13 19.30
N LEU A 634 -3.52 -22.05 19.40
CA LEU A 634 -4.42 -22.61 18.35
C LEU A 634 -5.22 -21.62 17.47
N GLY A 635 -4.80 -20.36 17.33
CA GLY A 635 -5.47 -19.33 16.54
C GLY A 635 -6.71 -18.79 17.23
N GLY A 636 -6.66 -18.65 18.56
CA GLY A 636 -7.81 -18.23 19.38
C GLY A 636 -8.84 -19.35 19.66
N ALA A 637 -8.73 -20.48 18.96
CA ALA A 637 -9.50 -21.69 19.23
C ALA A 637 -9.11 -22.32 20.59
N GLY A 638 -10.07 -23.02 21.20
CA GLY A 638 -9.86 -23.70 22.48
C GLY A 638 -8.79 -24.80 22.41
N ILE A 639 -7.95 -24.88 23.43
CA ILE A 639 -7.02 -25.97 23.65
C ILE A 639 -7.70 -27.03 24.54
N SER A 640 -7.80 -28.24 24.01
CA SER A 640 -8.43 -29.38 24.67
C SER A 640 -7.68 -30.67 24.31
N PRO A 641 -7.87 -31.77 25.07
CA PRO A 641 -7.27 -33.07 24.74
C PRO A 641 -7.70 -33.64 23.38
N GLU A 642 -8.73 -33.07 22.74
CA GLU A 642 -9.17 -33.43 21.38
C GLU A 642 -8.53 -32.55 20.30
N SER A 643 -7.95 -31.41 20.69
CA SER A 643 -7.34 -30.45 19.77
C SER A 643 -6.14 -31.08 19.07
N ARG A 644 -5.95 -30.71 17.79
CA ARG A 644 -4.84 -31.19 16.96
C ARG A 644 -4.04 -30.02 16.44
N LEU A 645 -2.72 -30.19 16.39
CA LEU A 645 -1.84 -29.24 15.73
C LEU A 645 -1.99 -29.40 14.21
N ASN A 646 -1.83 -28.30 13.50
CA ASN A 646 -1.82 -28.27 12.05
C ASN A 646 -0.48 -27.72 11.54
N THR A 647 -0.29 -27.78 10.23
CA THR A 647 0.97 -27.35 9.59
C THR A 647 1.31 -25.87 9.81
N VAL A 648 0.32 -25.04 10.13
CA VAL A 648 0.51 -23.61 10.48
C VAL A 648 0.90 -23.46 11.96
N SER A 649 0.48 -24.40 12.80
CA SER A 649 0.78 -24.45 14.24
C SER A 649 2.21 -24.86 14.57
N ILE A 650 2.84 -25.67 13.71
CA ILE A 650 4.14 -26.26 13.99
C ILE A 650 5.25 -25.25 13.70
N PRO A 651 6.16 -25.00 14.66
CA PRO A 651 7.28 -24.10 14.44
C PRO A 651 8.21 -24.60 13.34
N ARG A 652 8.68 -23.68 12.49
CA ARG A 652 9.53 -24.01 11.33
C ARG A 652 10.90 -24.57 11.70
N PHE A 653 11.36 -24.37 12.93
CA PHE A 653 12.64 -24.89 13.40
C PHE A 653 12.56 -26.37 13.84
N PHE A 654 11.35 -26.95 13.92
CA PHE A 654 11.21 -28.38 14.18
C PHE A 654 11.84 -29.17 13.04
N THR A 655 12.50 -30.28 13.37
CA THR A 655 12.94 -31.24 12.36
C THR A 655 11.72 -31.84 11.66
N ARG A 656 11.93 -32.41 10.46
CA ARG A 656 10.84 -33.10 9.75
C ARG A 656 10.22 -34.21 10.59
N GLU A 657 11.02 -34.92 11.36
CA GLU A 657 10.58 -36.00 12.25
C GLU A 657 9.73 -35.46 13.41
N GLN A 658 10.17 -34.38 14.06
CA GLN A 658 9.38 -33.70 15.10
C GLN A 658 8.05 -33.19 14.53
N ALA A 659 8.08 -32.52 13.38
CA ALA A 659 6.86 -32.04 12.74
C ALA A 659 5.90 -33.19 12.40
N GLN A 660 6.40 -34.30 11.83
CA GLN A 660 5.58 -35.48 11.54
C GLN A 660 4.98 -36.11 12.80
N ARG A 661 5.74 -36.16 13.89
CA ARG A 661 5.28 -36.69 15.19
C ARG A 661 4.07 -35.93 15.74
N PHE A 662 4.08 -34.60 15.66
CA PHE A 662 3.00 -33.76 16.20
C PHE A 662 1.84 -33.53 15.22
N LEU A 663 2.05 -33.80 13.92
CA LEU A 663 1.02 -33.69 12.87
C LEU A 663 0.33 -35.02 12.53
N ALA A 664 0.73 -36.13 13.16
CA ALA A 664 0.15 -37.43 12.90
C ALA A 664 -1.35 -37.45 13.26
N ALA A 665 -2.16 -38.12 12.44
CA ALA A 665 -3.62 -38.03 12.48
C ALA A 665 -4.25 -38.62 13.76
N ASP A 666 -3.51 -39.45 14.49
CA ASP A 666 -3.86 -40.07 15.76
C ASP A 666 -3.36 -39.28 16.98
N VAL A 667 -2.65 -38.17 16.76
CA VAL A 667 -2.05 -37.37 17.83
C VAL A 667 -2.95 -36.19 18.16
N THR A 668 -3.45 -36.17 19.39
CA THR A 668 -4.16 -35.04 19.97
C THR A 668 -3.35 -34.43 21.11
N LEU A 669 -3.67 -33.20 21.46
CA LEU A 669 -2.87 -32.40 22.39
C LEU A 669 -3.17 -32.75 23.86
N THR A 670 -3.08 -34.02 24.24
CA THR A 670 -3.24 -34.42 25.66
C THR A 670 -2.18 -33.75 26.54
N PRO A 671 -2.36 -33.67 27.88
CA PRO A 671 -1.35 -33.10 28.78
C PRO A 671 0.06 -33.66 28.56
N GLU A 672 0.18 -34.96 28.30
CA GLU A 672 1.46 -35.63 28.06
C GLU A 672 2.09 -35.21 26.72
N VAL A 673 1.29 -35.20 25.65
CA VAL A 673 1.74 -34.77 24.32
C VAL A 673 2.11 -33.29 24.32
N TRP A 674 1.40 -32.47 25.09
CA TRP A 674 1.74 -31.06 25.24
C TRP A 674 3.07 -30.88 25.97
N CYS A 675 3.35 -31.63 27.04
CA CYS A 675 4.66 -31.62 27.70
C CYS A 675 5.79 -32.07 26.76
N GLU A 676 5.57 -33.12 25.96
CA GLU A 676 6.51 -33.56 24.91
C GLU A 676 6.77 -32.44 23.90
N TYR A 677 5.72 -31.73 23.48
CA TYR A 677 5.83 -30.58 22.58
C TYR A 677 6.65 -29.44 23.20
N LEU A 678 6.36 -29.05 24.45
CA LEU A 678 7.07 -27.96 25.13
C LEU A 678 8.57 -28.28 25.26
N GLN A 679 8.89 -29.54 25.58
CA GLN A 679 10.27 -30.01 25.65
C GLN A 679 10.95 -29.99 24.27
N ALA A 680 10.27 -30.47 23.22
CA ALA A 680 10.79 -30.46 21.85
C ALA A 680 11.00 -29.04 21.29
N SER A 681 10.12 -28.10 21.67
CA SER A 681 10.18 -26.69 21.30
C SER A 681 11.29 -25.94 22.04
N GLY A 682 11.66 -26.40 23.23
CA GLY A 682 12.56 -25.67 24.13
C GLY A 682 11.87 -24.48 24.80
N CYS A 683 10.55 -24.55 24.98
CA CYS A 683 9.84 -23.55 25.77
C CYS A 683 10.34 -23.57 27.22
N THR A 684 10.53 -22.38 27.79
CA THR A 684 11.00 -22.20 29.17
C THR A 684 9.91 -21.68 30.10
N ALA A 685 8.84 -21.12 29.54
CA ALA A 685 7.68 -20.62 30.28
C ALA A 685 6.38 -20.82 29.48
N VAL A 686 5.26 -20.74 30.18
CA VAL A 686 3.90 -20.76 29.64
C VAL A 686 3.20 -19.47 30.10
N TYR A 687 2.60 -18.74 29.16
CA TYR A 687 1.77 -17.57 29.45
C TYR A 687 0.31 -17.84 29.07
N LEU A 688 -0.57 -17.75 30.05
CA LEU A 688 -2.01 -17.94 29.91
C LEU A 688 -2.69 -16.57 29.89
N GLU A 689 -2.84 -15.94 28.72
CA GLU A 689 -3.55 -14.64 28.63
C GLU A 689 -5.03 -14.81 28.97
N GLN A 690 -5.67 -15.80 28.35
CA GLN A 690 -7.07 -16.13 28.58
C GLN A 690 -7.28 -17.63 28.42
N VAL A 691 -7.85 -18.27 29.44
CA VAL A 691 -8.21 -19.68 29.44
C VAL A 691 -9.63 -19.90 29.97
N ASP A 692 -10.28 -20.96 29.49
CA ASP A 692 -11.63 -21.37 29.91
C ASP A 692 -11.61 -22.52 30.95
N GLU A 693 -12.79 -22.86 31.49
CA GLU A 693 -12.92 -23.94 32.47
C GLU A 693 -12.51 -25.31 31.91
N SER A 694 -12.68 -25.53 30.60
CA SER A 694 -12.32 -26.80 29.97
C SER A 694 -10.80 -27.01 29.98
N PHE A 695 -10.04 -25.94 29.74
CA PHE A 695 -8.59 -25.96 29.86
C PHE A 695 -8.14 -26.24 31.30
N GLN A 696 -8.77 -25.58 32.28
CA GLN A 696 -8.46 -25.80 33.69
C GLN A 696 -8.71 -27.26 34.11
N GLN A 697 -9.81 -27.87 33.65
CA GLN A 697 -10.12 -29.26 33.95
C GLN A 697 -9.12 -30.23 33.31
N ALA A 698 -8.71 -29.97 32.07
CA ALA A 698 -7.84 -30.87 31.32
C ALA A 698 -6.35 -30.74 31.69
N TYR A 699 -5.86 -29.52 31.89
CA TYR A 699 -4.42 -29.23 32.07
C TYR A 699 -4.06 -28.64 33.42
N GLY A 700 -5.04 -28.25 34.25
CA GLY A 700 -4.82 -27.55 35.51
C GLY A 700 -3.92 -28.29 36.50
N ALA A 701 -3.90 -29.63 36.46
CA ALA A 701 -3.03 -30.46 37.30
C ALA A 701 -1.53 -30.27 37.01
N LEU A 702 -1.16 -29.71 35.86
CA LEU A 702 0.23 -29.37 35.53
C LEU A 702 0.69 -28.08 36.23
N PHE A 703 -0.23 -27.24 36.70
CA PHE A 703 0.06 -25.91 37.24
C PHE A 703 0.05 -25.89 38.77
N GLU A 704 1.14 -25.43 39.38
CA GLU A 704 1.20 -25.21 40.82
C GLU A 704 0.25 -24.07 41.21
N GLY A 705 -0.69 -24.35 42.10
CA GLY A 705 -1.75 -23.39 42.47
C GLY A 705 -2.87 -23.23 41.44
N GLY A 706 -2.86 -24.04 40.36
CA GLY A 706 -3.87 -24.05 39.30
C GLY A 706 -3.60 -23.05 38.17
N ALA A 707 -4.20 -23.32 37.01
CA ALA A 707 -4.11 -22.48 35.81
C ALA A 707 -5.06 -21.28 35.91
N GLN A 708 -4.52 -20.06 35.74
CA GLN A 708 -5.30 -18.82 35.81
C GLN A 708 -5.03 -17.93 34.60
N SER A 709 -6.08 -17.25 34.10
CA SER A 709 -5.95 -16.20 33.09
C SER A 709 -5.11 -15.04 33.62
N GLY A 710 -4.25 -14.48 32.78
CA GLY A 710 -3.16 -13.56 33.14
C GLY A 710 -1.93 -14.22 33.76
N GLY A 711 -1.94 -15.54 34.01
CA GLY A 711 -0.87 -16.24 34.70
C GLY A 711 0.36 -16.50 33.82
N LEU A 712 1.55 -16.30 34.39
CA LEU A 712 2.85 -16.60 33.78
C LEU A 712 3.55 -17.67 34.63
N TYR A 713 3.99 -18.76 34.01
CA TYR A 713 4.52 -19.93 34.70
C TYR A 713 5.84 -20.41 34.11
N ARG A 714 6.79 -20.78 34.97
CA ARG A 714 8.07 -21.38 34.61
C ARG A 714 7.89 -22.88 34.41
N ILE A 715 8.44 -23.41 33.33
CA ILE A 715 8.46 -24.85 33.08
C ILE A 715 9.57 -25.49 33.92
N GLN A 716 9.22 -26.50 34.71
CA GLN A 716 10.14 -27.27 35.55
C GLN A 716 9.99 -28.77 35.27
N GLY A 717 11.10 -29.51 35.33
CA GLY A 717 11.12 -30.94 35.04
C GLY A 717 11.00 -31.27 33.55
N GLU A 718 10.90 -32.57 33.23
CA GLU A 718 10.85 -33.09 31.85
C GLU A 718 9.81 -34.21 31.70
N GLY A 719 9.29 -34.40 30.49
CA GLY A 719 8.32 -35.45 30.17
C GLY A 719 7.10 -35.45 31.10
N GLN A 720 6.75 -36.62 31.65
CA GLN A 720 5.60 -36.78 32.55
C GLN A 720 5.79 -36.12 33.94
N GLY A 721 7.02 -35.78 34.30
CA GLY A 721 7.35 -35.05 35.54
C GLY A 721 7.23 -33.53 35.39
N MET A 722 6.89 -33.02 34.21
CA MET A 722 6.83 -31.59 33.93
C MET A 722 5.74 -30.91 34.76
N ARG A 723 6.08 -29.77 35.38
CA ARG A 723 5.18 -28.92 36.18
C ARG A 723 5.43 -27.45 35.87
N PHE A 724 4.40 -26.63 36.09
CA PHE A 724 4.41 -25.21 35.78
C PHE A 724 4.26 -24.40 37.07
N ALA A 725 5.36 -23.80 37.52
CA ALA A 725 5.42 -23.01 38.75
C ALA A 725 5.16 -21.52 38.43
N PRO A 726 4.31 -20.81 39.18
CA PRO A 726 4.02 -19.40 38.91
C PRO A 726 5.28 -18.54 39.02
N ILE A 727 5.49 -17.65 38.04
CA ILE A 727 6.52 -16.62 38.07
C ILE A 727 5.94 -15.41 38.82
N PRO A 728 6.46 -15.06 40.01
CA PRO A 728 5.91 -13.98 40.83
C PRO A 728 5.84 -12.65 40.09
N GLU A 729 4.92 -11.79 40.50
CA GLU A 729 4.87 -10.39 40.02
C GLU A 729 6.01 -9.54 40.59
N GLU A 730 6.65 -9.96 41.69
CA GLU A 730 7.70 -9.20 42.35
C GLU A 730 9.13 -9.53 41.83
N VAL A 731 9.76 -8.46 41.30
CA VAL A 731 11.19 -8.19 41.05
C VAL A 731 11.82 -8.69 39.73
N SER A 732 11.91 -7.72 38.81
CA SER A 732 13.06 -7.31 37.97
C SER A 732 14.18 -8.32 37.75
N ALA A 733 14.29 -8.79 36.49
CA ALA A 733 15.52 -9.35 35.91
C ALA A 733 16.18 -8.38 34.90
N ARG A 734 15.71 -7.13 34.80
CA ARG A 734 16.30 -6.07 33.98
C ARG A 734 16.45 -4.78 34.76
#